data_AF-A0A6H5I7Z9-F1
#
_entry.id   AF-A0A6H5I7Z9-F1
#
_cell.length_a   1.000
_cell.length_b   1.000
_cell.length_c   1.000
_cell.angle_alpha   90.00
_cell.angle_beta   90.00
_cell.angle_gamma   90.00
#
_symmetry.space_group_name_H-M   'P 1'
#
loop_
_entity.id
_entity.type
_entity.pdbx_description
1 polymer ?
#
loop_
_entity_poly.entity_id
_entity_poly.type
_entity_poly.pdbx_seq_one_letter_code
_entity_poly.pdbx_strand_id
1 'polypeptide(L)'
;MPNSGGPRSSRRELYAHVVDSILLYGAPVWSTAAQKRAYIRQAESAHRRACLRVIGGWPHVSYEATYVLAGIPPLALLADERARLYGRCREDAEDEERLATLSKWQEAWDRSTKARWTHRLIPSIRVWIERRHGELNYHLTQLLTGHGFFKHYSRRYDQNQSAQCPVCPSSIENAEPVSSHCPRFSEERERLHSLLHEVMTPENTTRLILANEPNWLAVGHKKKTYDTNPFMLILYGIACTLLTPLLSIIFNYLICNGSRDRYYNSLVILGDARPRADRRLAQYSVRQFAPTAAASWFNLGTQAESALNNFNTIIIDLLDIYALLGTLQHCRRLAPWFTQTLRDRCRARDRLYALARRSGDVAMLARYREVRRVLRRNIKQHLLADLSACTVDARRWSYLRGVGLVSVEHRSPLEFFSSQELSRHHSSINNVHHLGSLEELQNIIDTPSSELESRFEFEPVSPTQMLAALRSMGRGARGRSPDGVSFSYLKHSLEIIAPYLATSFNAFIVSNSYPTSMSWKRSTIVPLSKVARPASSSQTRLVANLPHMARACDILFTQQISSYLESRDLFSPRQSGFRPGYSTQSALIRITEDMRRAIEDEKVTVLVRLDFKCAFDTINHATLLGRLRELNFTTGALRLLHSYLSGRSQAVVDTDGVGTEFVECTSGMPQGSSPAPVLFTAYIDTVVAAL
;
A
#
# COMPACT_ATOMS: atom_id res chain seq x y z
N MET A 1 -30.52 7.58 -12.74
CA MET A 1 -30.22 6.53 -13.73
C MET A 1 -31.46 5.65 -13.83
N PRO A 2 -31.93 5.29 -15.02
CA PRO A 2 -32.83 4.14 -15.16
C PRO A 2 -32.03 2.91 -14.77
N ASN A 3 -32.42 2.22 -13.71
CA ASN A 3 -31.77 0.99 -13.27
C ASN A 3 -32.07 -0.19 -14.25
N SER A 4 -32.83 0.06 -15.32
CA SER A 4 -33.31 -0.93 -16.29
C SER A 4 -32.31 -1.32 -17.39
N GLY A 5 -31.16 -0.63 -17.52
CA GLY A 5 -30.12 -0.93 -18.51
C GLY A 5 -28.69 -0.74 -17.98
N GLY A 6 -27.68 -1.33 -18.64
CA GLY A 6 -26.26 -1.19 -18.29
C GLY A 6 -25.55 -2.49 -17.87
N PRO A 7 -24.32 -2.40 -17.31
CA PRO A 7 -23.48 -3.55 -16.99
C PRO A 7 -24.16 -4.54 -16.04
N ARG A 8 -23.86 -5.83 -16.20
CA ARG A 8 -24.27 -6.93 -15.32
C ARG A 8 -23.87 -6.71 -13.86
N SER A 9 -24.54 -7.37 -12.90
CA SER A 9 -24.24 -7.19 -11.46
C SER A 9 -22.79 -7.58 -11.13
N SER A 10 -22.31 -8.67 -11.72
CA SER A 10 -20.92 -9.16 -11.65
C SER A 10 -19.91 -8.09 -12.10
N ARG A 11 -20.18 -7.40 -13.21
CA ARG A 11 -19.33 -6.30 -13.71
C ARG A 11 -19.29 -5.13 -12.73
N ARG A 12 -20.42 -4.79 -12.11
CA ARG A 12 -20.53 -3.68 -11.15
C ARG A 12 -19.84 -3.99 -9.82
N GLU A 13 -19.80 -5.27 -9.44
CA GLU A 13 -19.12 -5.76 -8.24
C GLU A 13 -17.61 -5.51 -8.28
N LEU A 14 -16.96 -5.72 -9.43
CA LEU A 14 -15.54 -5.40 -9.63
C LEU A 14 -15.21 -3.94 -9.25
N TYR A 15 -16.07 -2.99 -9.63
CA TYR A 15 -15.89 -1.57 -9.28
C TYR A 15 -16.17 -1.29 -7.79
N ALA A 16 -17.10 -2.02 -7.18
CA ALA A 16 -17.32 -1.93 -5.74
C ALA A 16 -16.07 -2.35 -4.97
N HIS A 17 -15.37 -3.40 -5.41
CA HIS A 17 -14.09 -3.81 -4.80
C HIS A 17 -12.96 -2.79 -4.96
N VAL A 18 -12.95 -2.00 -6.04
CA VAL A 18 -12.04 -0.85 -6.16
C VAL A 18 -12.36 0.18 -5.07
N VAL A 19 -13.63 0.50 -4.86
CA VAL A 19 -14.06 1.40 -3.77
C VAL A 19 -13.69 0.83 -2.41
N ASP A 20 -13.85 -0.48 -2.19
CA ASP A 20 -13.44 -1.17 -0.96
C ASP A 20 -11.94 -1.01 -0.73
N SER A 21 -11.12 -1.19 -1.76
CA SER A 21 -9.67 -1.07 -1.67
C SER A 21 -9.24 0.32 -1.16
N ILE A 22 -9.91 1.38 -1.63
CA ILE A 22 -9.68 2.77 -1.24
C ILE A 22 -10.20 3.03 0.17
N LEU A 23 -11.46 2.65 0.45
CA LEU A 23 -12.11 2.90 1.74
C LEU A 23 -11.43 2.19 2.89
N LEU A 24 -11.01 0.95 2.66
CA LEU A 24 -10.38 0.08 3.65
C LEU A 24 -8.85 0.25 3.69
N TYR A 25 -8.31 1.23 2.96
CA TYR A 25 -6.91 1.60 3.09
C TYR A 25 -6.64 2.07 4.53
N GLY A 26 -5.58 1.54 5.15
CA GLY A 26 -5.25 1.85 6.54
C GLY A 26 -6.27 1.39 7.58
N ALA A 27 -7.19 0.47 7.24
CA ALA A 27 -8.18 -0.11 8.17
C ALA A 27 -7.63 -0.51 9.56
N PRO A 28 -6.41 -1.10 9.69
CA PRO A 28 -5.84 -1.46 11.01
C PRO A 28 -5.67 -0.29 11.98
N VAL A 29 -5.64 0.94 11.47
CA VAL A 29 -5.50 2.17 12.27
C VAL A 29 -6.84 2.60 12.84
N TRP A 30 -7.90 2.50 12.04
CA TRP A 30 -9.18 3.13 12.32
C TRP A 30 -10.37 2.18 12.50
N SER A 31 -10.18 0.87 12.33
CA SER A 31 -11.23 -0.15 12.49
C SER A 31 -11.95 -0.05 13.85
N THR A 32 -11.19 0.22 14.93
CA THR A 32 -11.76 0.47 16.26
C THR A 32 -12.66 1.71 16.32
N ALA A 33 -12.35 2.75 15.55
CA ALA A 33 -13.22 3.93 15.42
C ALA A 33 -14.53 3.59 14.71
N ALA A 34 -14.48 2.63 13.77
CA ALA A 34 -15.62 2.20 12.98
C ALA A 34 -16.72 1.52 13.82
N GLN A 35 -16.39 1.01 15.02
CA GLN A 35 -17.37 0.50 15.98
C GLN A 35 -18.39 1.57 16.43
N LYS A 36 -18.01 2.86 16.37
CA LYS A 36 -18.90 3.97 16.70
C LYS A 36 -19.67 4.40 15.45
N ARG A 37 -20.98 4.13 15.41
CA ARG A 37 -21.85 4.42 14.26
C ARG A 37 -21.82 5.87 13.79
N ALA A 38 -21.58 6.82 14.69
CA ALA A 38 -21.43 8.24 14.32
C ALA A 38 -20.22 8.52 13.43
N TYR A 39 -19.19 7.67 13.47
CA TYR A 39 -17.92 7.88 12.78
C TYR A 39 -17.91 7.22 11.41
N ILE A 40 -18.40 5.99 11.31
CA ILE A 40 -18.36 5.23 10.05
C ILE A 40 -19.48 5.60 9.08
N ARG A 41 -20.57 6.24 9.54
CA ARG A 41 -21.78 6.53 8.74
C ARG A 41 -21.49 7.19 7.39
N GLN A 42 -20.57 8.13 7.33
CA GLN A 42 -20.21 8.80 6.07
C GLN A 42 -19.51 7.86 5.10
N ALA A 43 -18.58 7.02 5.61
CA ALA A 43 -17.89 6.00 4.81
C ALA A 43 -18.86 4.91 4.34
N GLU A 44 -19.74 4.42 5.21
CA GLU A 44 -20.79 3.46 4.86
C GLU A 44 -21.77 4.02 3.83
N SER A 45 -22.09 5.31 3.87
CA SER A 45 -22.93 5.95 2.85
C SER A 45 -22.27 5.93 1.46
N ALA A 46 -20.94 6.11 1.39
CA ALA A 46 -20.20 5.96 0.14
C ALA A 46 -20.14 4.50 -0.32
N HIS A 47 -19.77 3.59 0.58
CA HIS A 47 -19.71 2.14 0.32
C HIS A 47 -21.07 1.58 -0.15
N ARG A 48 -22.15 1.94 0.54
CA ARG A 48 -23.52 1.53 0.19
C ARG A 48 -23.91 2.02 -1.19
N ARG A 49 -23.50 3.22 -1.61
CA ARG A 49 -23.80 3.70 -2.98
C ARG A 49 -23.20 2.78 -4.03
N ALA A 50 -21.97 2.29 -3.82
CA ALA A 50 -21.37 1.29 -4.71
C ALA A 50 -22.17 -0.01 -4.70
N CYS A 51 -22.50 -0.55 -3.53
CA CYS A 51 -23.30 -1.79 -3.39
C CYS A 51 -24.71 -1.67 -3.99
N LEU A 52 -25.38 -0.52 -3.84
CA LEU A 52 -26.66 -0.24 -4.50
C LEU A 52 -26.56 -0.32 -6.02
N ARG A 53 -25.43 0.11 -6.58
CA ARG A 53 -25.19 -0.03 -8.02
C ARG A 53 -25.04 -1.50 -8.39
N VAL A 54 -24.28 -2.29 -7.64
CA VAL A 54 -24.11 -3.74 -7.88
C VAL A 54 -25.48 -4.42 -8.06
N ILE A 55 -26.41 -4.14 -7.14
CA ILE A 55 -27.73 -4.76 -7.15
C ILE A 55 -28.74 -4.08 -8.08
N GLY A 56 -28.41 -2.94 -8.70
CA GLY A 56 -29.38 -2.13 -9.46
C GLY A 56 -30.55 -1.64 -8.60
N GLY A 57 -30.28 -1.43 -7.31
CA GLY A 57 -31.27 -1.14 -6.29
C GLY A 57 -31.61 0.34 -6.22
N TRP A 58 -32.75 0.63 -5.63
CA TRP A 58 -33.17 2.00 -5.40
C TRP A 58 -32.43 2.64 -4.21
N PRO A 59 -32.26 3.98 -4.18
CA PRO A 59 -31.51 4.69 -3.12
C PRO A 59 -32.01 4.51 -1.69
N HIS A 60 -33.19 3.92 -1.49
CA HIS A 60 -33.90 3.77 -0.22
C HIS A 60 -33.88 2.33 0.33
N VAL A 61 -33.36 1.36 -0.43
CA VAL A 61 -33.19 -0.04 0.04
C VAL A 61 -32.33 -0.04 1.31
N SER A 62 -32.68 -0.78 2.36
CA SER A 62 -31.93 -0.69 3.63
C SER A 62 -30.45 -1.04 3.45
N TYR A 63 -29.58 -0.59 4.36
CA TYR A 63 -28.15 -0.95 4.32
C TYR A 63 -27.98 -2.47 4.38
N GLU A 64 -28.74 -3.11 5.26
CA GLU A 64 -28.72 -4.55 5.51
C GLU A 64 -29.08 -5.35 4.25
N ALA A 65 -30.22 -5.04 3.60
CA ALA A 65 -30.57 -5.66 2.32
C ALA A 65 -29.57 -5.36 1.21
N THR A 66 -29.03 -4.13 1.18
CA THR A 66 -28.08 -3.74 0.13
C THR A 66 -26.82 -4.59 0.17
N TYR A 67 -26.24 -4.78 1.35
CA TYR A 67 -25.02 -5.58 1.52
C TYR A 67 -25.26 -7.06 1.24
N VAL A 68 -26.37 -7.63 1.74
CA VAL A 68 -26.70 -9.05 1.54
C VAL A 68 -26.90 -9.35 0.06
N LEU A 69 -27.73 -8.55 -0.62
CA LEU A 69 -27.99 -8.75 -2.05
C LEU A 69 -26.73 -8.53 -2.89
N ALA A 70 -25.89 -7.55 -2.55
CA ALA A 70 -24.63 -7.32 -3.24
C ALA A 70 -23.61 -8.44 -3.02
N GLY A 71 -23.75 -9.25 -1.96
CA GLY A 71 -22.75 -10.23 -1.55
C GLY A 71 -21.49 -9.62 -0.93
N ILE A 72 -21.54 -8.33 -0.58
CA ILE A 72 -20.39 -7.57 -0.06
C ILE A 72 -20.62 -7.29 1.44
N PRO A 73 -19.74 -7.76 2.34
CA PRO A 73 -19.91 -7.51 3.77
C PRO A 73 -19.91 -6.01 4.12
N PRO A 74 -20.60 -5.59 5.19
CA PRO A 74 -20.56 -4.21 5.66
C PRO A 74 -19.13 -3.68 5.87
N LEU A 75 -18.91 -2.41 5.54
CA LEU A 75 -17.58 -1.78 5.58
C LEU A 75 -16.88 -1.92 6.94
N ALA A 76 -17.64 -1.81 8.05
CA ALA A 76 -17.09 -1.97 9.40
C ALA A 76 -16.48 -3.37 9.61
N LEU A 77 -17.18 -4.41 9.15
CA LEU A 77 -16.75 -5.80 9.29
C LEU A 77 -15.53 -6.08 8.41
N LEU A 78 -15.52 -5.55 7.17
CA LEU A 78 -14.35 -5.61 6.29
C LEU A 78 -13.12 -4.89 6.89
N ALA A 79 -13.33 -3.75 7.57
CA ALA A 79 -12.25 -3.01 8.22
C ALA A 79 -11.67 -3.79 9.41
N ASP A 80 -12.54 -4.41 10.21
CA ASP A 80 -12.14 -5.26 11.32
C ASP A 80 -11.43 -6.52 10.84
N GLU A 81 -11.87 -7.15 9.74
CA GLU A 81 -11.18 -8.28 9.10
C GLU A 81 -9.75 -7.90 8.70
N ARG A 82 -9.57 -6.80 7.96
CA ARG A 82 -8.24 -6.33 7.58
C ARG A 82 -7.37 -5.95 8.76
N ALA A 83 -7.96 -5.44 9.84
CA ALA A 83 -7.24 -5.12 11.07
C ALA A 83 -6.74 -6.39 11.78
N ARG A 84 -7.51 -7.48 11.79
CA ARG A 84 -7.09 -8.77 12.37
C ARG A 84 -6.04 -9.48 11.53
N LEU A 85 -6.13 -9.36 10.21
CA LEU A 85 -5.10 -9.84 9.29
C LEU A 85 -3.80 -9.04 9.35
N TYR A 86 -3.86 -7.80 9.85
CA TYR A 86 -2.70 -6.92 9.90
C TYR A 86 -1.65 -7.41 10.89
N GLY A 87 -0.52 -7.89 10.38
CA GLY A 87 0.59 -8.43 11.18
C GLY A 87 0.60 -9.95 11.32
N ARG A 88 -0.38 -10.66 10.75
CA ARG A 88 -0.39 -12.13 10.57
C ARG A 88 0.23 -12.51 9.22
N CYS A 89 0.67 -13.76 9.07
CA CYS A 89 0.98 -14.33 7.75
C CYS A 89 -0.33 -14.46 6.97
N ARG A 90 -0.40 -13.96 5.73
CA ARG A 90 -1.65 -13.88 4.95
C ARG A 90 -2.22 -15.25 4.57
N GLU A 91 -1.36 -16.18 4.18
CA GLU A 91 -1.79 -17.43 3.53
C GLU A 91 -2.59 -18.36 4.46
N ASP A 92 -2.24 -18.42 5.75
CA ASP A 92 -2.92 -19.32 6.70
C ASP A 92 -4.15 -18.70 7.39
N ALA A 93 -4.28 -17.37 7.36
CA ALA A 93 -5.23 -16.64 8.21
C ALA A 93 -6.45 -16.07 7.45
N GLU A 94 -6.38 -15.94 6.12
CA GLU A 94 -7.42 -15.25 5.34
C GLU A 94 -8.77 -15.98 5.38
N ASP A 95 -8.78 -17.32 5.23
CA ASP A 95 -10.02 -18.11 5.24
C ASP A 95 -10.67 -18.15 6.62
N GLU A 96 -9.88 -18.37 7.67
CA GLU A 96 -10.33 -18.36 9.07
C GLU A 96 -11.00 -17.02 9.41
N GLU A 97 -10.33 -15.91 9.07
CA GLU A 97 -10.82 -14.57 9.36
C GLU A 97 -12.04 -14.19 8.54
N ARG A 98 -12.13 -14.65 7.29
CA ARG A 98 -13.32 -14.48 6.44
C ARG A 98 -14.51 -15.23 7.02
N LEU A 99 -14.33 -16.46 7.49
CA LEU A 99 -15.39 -17.21 8.17
C LEU A 99 -15.87 -16.48 9.43
N ALA A 100 -14.94 -15.96 10.25
CA ALA A 100 -15.30 -15.17 11.42
C ALA A 100 -16.09 -13.89 11.06
N THR A 101 -15.72 -13.22 9.96
CA THR A 101 -16.46 -12.07 9.43
C THR A 101 -17.87 -12.44 8.97
N LEU A 102 -18.02 -13.55 8.25
CA LEU A 102 -19.32 -14.04 7.77
C LEU A 102 -20.25 -14.41 8.94
N SER A 103 -19.73 -15.06 9.99
CA SER A 103 -20.52 -15.37 11.20
C SER A 103 -21.05 -14.10 11.88
N LYS A 104 -20.20 -13.09 12.08
CA LYS A 104 -20.62 -11.80 12.65
C LYS A 104 -21.66 -11.10 11.78
N TRP A 105 -21.52 -11.22 10.46
CA TRP A 105 -22.48 -10.64 9.53
C TRP A 105 -23.83 -11.36 9.59
N GLN A 106 -23.83 -12.70 9.64
CA GLN A 106 -25.04 -13.51 9.81
C GLN A 106 -25.78 -13.16 11.09
N GLU A 107 -25.10 -13.07 12.23
CA GLU A 107 -25.73 -12.67 13.49
C GLU A 107 -26.32 -11.24 13.44
N ALA A 108 -25.67 -10.32 12.72
CA ALA A 108 -26.20 -8.97 12.54
C ALA A 108 -27.44 -8.96 11.62
N TRP A 109 -27.47 -9.86 10.63
CA TRP A 109 -28.59 -10.04 9.73
C TRP A 109 -29.82 -10.60 10.44
N ASP A 110 -29.63 -11.63 11.27
CA ASP A 110 -30.72 -12.26 12.03
C ASP A 110 -31.34 -11.32 13.05
N ARG A 111 -30.50 -10.51 13.73
CA ARG A 111 -30.95 -9.52 14.72
C ARG A 111 -31.56 -8.26 14.12
N SER A 112 -31.40 -8.01 12.82
CA SER A 112 -31.89 -6.78 12.19
C SER A 112 -33.41 -6.73 12.16
N THR A 113 -33.98 -5.60 12.60
CA THR A 113 -35.41 -5.27 12.40
C THR A 113 -35.69 -4.66 11.03
N LYS A 114 -34.64 -4.31 10.27
CA LYS A 114 -34.74 -3.78 8.91
C LYS A 114 -34.60 -4.90 7.88
N ALA A 115 -35.20 -4.70 6.70
CA ALA A 115 -35.18 -5.64 5.58
C ALA A 115 -35.70 -7.06 5.92
N ARG A 116 -36.71 -7.14 6.80
CA ARG A 116 -37.33 -8.42 7.20
C ARG A 116 -37.89 -9.23 6.03
N TRP A 117 -38.42 -8.55 5.01
CA TRP A 117 -38.85 -9.20 3.77
C TRP A 117 -37.67 -9.92 3.09
N THR A 118 -36.57 -9.20 2.84
CA THR A 118 -35.36 -9.79 2.25
C THR A 118 -34.76 -10.88 3.13
N HIS A 119 -34.82 -10.77 4.46
CA HIS A 119 -34.37 -11.82 5.42
C HIS A 119 -35.21 -13.09 5.33
N ARG A 120 -36.54 -12.94 5.24
CA ARG A 120 -37.45 -14.08 5.06
C ARG A 120 -37.12 -14.86 3.79
N LEU A 121 -36.80 -14.15 2.71
CA LEU A 121 -36.38 -14.78 1.45
C LEU A 121 -34.97 -15.37 1.58
N ILE A 122 -34.00 -14.59 2.07
CA ILE A 122 -32.57 -14.94 2.14
C ILE A 122 -32.13 -15.00 3.61
N PRO A 123 -32.45 -16.09 4.33
CA PRO A 123 -32.09 -16.20 5.74
C PRO A 123 -30.59 -16.48 5.94
N SER A 124 -29.97 -17.23 5.02
CA SER A 124 -28.53 -17.55 5.07
C SER A 124 -27.72 -16.72 4.09
N ILE A 125 -26.83 -15.88 4.62
CA ILE A 125 -25.89 -15.08 3.83
C ILE A 125 -24.91 -15.98 3.08
N ARG A 126 -24.43 -17.03 3.75
CA ARG A 126 -23.43 -17.95 3.18
C ARG A 126 -23.96 -18.64 1.92
N VAL A 127 -25.17 -19.21 2.00
CA VAL A 127 -25.83 -19.86 0.86
C VAL A 127 -26.03 -18.87 -0.30
N TRP A 128 -26.36 -17.61 0.01
CA TRP A 128 -26.53 -16.59 -1.01
C TRP A 128 -25.23 -16.24 -1.72
N ILE A 129 -24.12 -16.06 -0.98
CA ILE A 129 -22.83 -15.64 -1.55
C ILE A 129 -22.15 -16.79 -2.31
N GLU A 130 -22.30 -18.03 -1.84
CA GLU A 130 -21.70 -19.22 -2.45
C GLU A 130 -22.49 -19.75 -3.68
N ARG A 131 -23.50 -19.01 -4.15
CA ARG A 131 -24.30 -19.38 -5.32
C ARG A 131 -23.43 -19.51 -6.57
N ARG A 132 -23.70 -20.53 -7.38
CA ARG A 132 -22.93 -20.84 -8.60
C ARG A 132 -23.42 -20.11 -9.85
N HIS A 133 -24.64 -19.60 -9.81
CA HIS A 133 -25.30 -18.93 -10.92
C HIS A 133 -26.18 -17.80 -10.39
N GLY A 134 -26.67 -16.98 -11.32
CA GLY A 134 -27.67 -15.98 -11.00
C GLY A 134 -27.12 -14.58 -10.79
N GLU A 135 -27.46 -13.70 -11.75
CA GLU A 135 -27.19 -12.27 -11.66
C GLU A 135 -28.42 -11.48 -11.23
N LEU A 136 -28.20 -10.50 -10.36
CA LEU A 136 -29.24 -9.57 -9.98
C LEU A 136 -29.52 -8.59 -11.12
N ASN A 137 -30.80 -8.42 -11.42
CA ASN A 137 -31.29 -7.40 -12.31
C ASN A 137 -32.27 -6.48 -11.59
N TYR A 138 -32.66 -5.39 -12.24
CA TYR A 138 -33.54 -4.38 -11.66
C TYR A 138 -34.88 -4.92 -11.14
N HIS A 139 -35.47 -5.89 -11.83
CA HIS A 139 -36.77 -6.46 -11.48
C HIS A 139 -36.63 -7.46 -10.33
N LEU A 140 -35.65 -8.36 -10.42
CA LEU A 140 -35.36 -9.30 -9.35
C LEU A 140 -34.98 -8.59 -8.05
N THR A 141 -34.19 -7.52 -8.11
CA THR A 141 -33.86 -6.71 -6.94
C THR A 141 -35.10 -6.04 -6.34
N GLN A 142 -36.06 -5.59 -7.14
CA GLN A 142 -37.32 -5.05 -6.62
C GLN A 142 -38.14 -6.10 -5.87
N LEU A 143 -38.25 -7.31 -6.42
CA LEU A 143 -38.90 -8.44 -5.78
C LEU A 143 -38.23 -8.77 -4.44
N LEU A 144 -36.90 -8.96 -4.44
CA LEU A 144 -36.14 -9.36 -3.26
C LEU A 144 -36.11 -8.28 -2.17
N THR A 145 -36.19 -7.01 -2.56
CA THR A 145 -36.20 -5.89 -1.61
C THR A 145 -37.61 -5.48 -1.19
N GLY A 146 -38.65 -5.86 -1.94
CA GLY A 146 -40.02 -5.37 -1.75
C GLY A 146 -40.20 -3.89 -2.10
N HIS A 147 -39.40 -3.37 -3.03
CA HIS A 147 -39.39 -1.97 -3.46
C HIS A 147 -39.83 -1.81 -4.93
N GLY A 148 -40.05 -0.57 -5.37
CA GLY A 148 -40.29 -0.25 -6.78
C GLY A 148 -41.77 -0.08 -7.12
N PHE A 149 -42.31 -0.90 -8.03
CA PHE A 149 -43.66 -0.74 -8.61
C PHE A 149 -44.83 -1.03 -7.65
N PHE A 150 -44.56 -1.53 -6.44
CA PHE A 150 -45.58 -1.85 -5.44
C PHE A 150 -46.27 -0.58 -4.92
N LYS A 151 -47.61 -0.47 -5.01
CA LYS A 151 -48.32 0.75 -4.57
C LYS A 151 -48.15 1.07 -3.08
N HIS A 152 -48.02 0.04 -2.23
CA HIS A 152 -47.67 0.24 -0.82
C HIS A 152 -46.36 1.01 -0.66
N TYR A 153 -45.40 0.73 -1.55
CA TYR A 153 -44.13 1.43 -1.62
C TYR A 153 -44.30 2.86 -2.16
N SER A 154 -45.04 3.04 -3.26
CA SER A 154 -45.30 4.35 -3.89
C SER A 154 -46.03 5.33 -2.96
N ARG A 155 -46.96 4.85 -2.12
CA ARG A 155 -47.69 5.67 -1.14
C ARG A 155 -46.79 6.38 -0.13
N ARG A 156 -45.58 5.87 0.14
CA ARG A 156 -44.62 6.57 1.01
C ARG A 156 -44.16 7.92 0.44
N TYR A 157 -44.36 8.16 -0.86
CA TYR A 157 -43.90 9.36 -1.56
C TYR A 157 -45.07 10.21 -2.08
N ASP A 158 -46.20 9.58 -2.40
CA ASP A 158 -47.44 10.26 -2.76
C ASP A 158 -48.56 9.78 -1.84
N GLN A 159 -48.86 10.57 -0.80
CA GLN A 159 -49.87 10.24 0.20
C GLN A 159 -51.30 10.20 -0.38
N ASN A 160 -51.50 10.77 -1.58
CA ASN A 160 -52.79 10.75 -2.28
C ASN A 160 -53.03 9.43 -3.04
N GLN A 161 -52.03 8.55 -3.15
CA GLN A 161 -52.18 7.23 -3.75
C GLN A 161 -52.62 6.17 -2.73
N SER A 162 -53.62 5.36 -3.10
CA SER A 162 -54.00 4.19 -2.31
C SER A 162 -52.89 3.13 -2.36
N ALA A 163 -52.57 2.54 -1.20
CA ALA A 163 -51.69 1.38 -1.09
C ALA A 163 -52.40 0.07 -1.46
N GLN A 164 -53.71 0.10 -1.68
CA GLN A 164 -54.50 -1.07 -2.01
C GLN A 164 -54.28 -1.50 -3.46
N CYS A 165 -54.33 -2.80 -3.69
CA CYS A 165 -54.32 -3.33 -5.04
C CYS A 165 -55.59 -2.87 -5.77
N PRO A 166 -55.49 -2.40 -7.03
CA PRO A 166 -56.65 -1.98 -7.81
C PRO A 166 -57.63 -3.12 -8.15
N VAL A 167 -57.21 -4.39 -8.02
CA VAL A 167 -58.00 -5.58 -8.36
C VAL A 167 -58.48 -6.34 -7.11
N CYS A 168 -57.75 -6.25 -5.99
CA CYS A 168 -58.16 -6.83 -4.70
C CYS A 168 -58.07 -5.76 -3.59
N PRO A 169 -59.11 -4.91 -3.44
CA PRO A 169 -59.10 -3.74 -2.55
C PRO A 169 -58.89 -4.07 -1.06
N SER A 170 -59.20 -5.30 -0.65
CA SER A 170 -58.97 -5.82 0.70
C SER A 170 -57.50 -6.08 1.03
N SER A 171 -56.60 -6.00 0.04
CA SER A 171 -55.17 -6.29 0.21
C SER A 171 -54.27 -5.09 -0.16
N ILE A 172 -53.17 -4.96 0.57
CA ILE A 172 -52.13 -3.97 0.32
C ILE A 172 -51.22 -4.50 -0.80
N GLU A 173 -50.91 -3.67 -1.81
CA GLU A 173 -50.01 -4.05 -2.91
C GLU A 173 -48.55 -3.90 -2.48
N ASN A 174 -48.03 -4.88 -1.75
CA ASN A 174 -46.61 -5.11 -1.44
C ASN A 174 -46.14 -6.47 -2.04
N ALA A 175 -44.86 -6.80 -1.92
CA ALA A 175 -44.27 -7.97 -2.59
C ALA A 175 -44.85 -9.32 -2.16
N GLU A 176 -45.38 -9.41 -0.94
CA GLU A 176 -45.90 -10.65 -0.36
C GLU A 176 -47.22 -11.11 -1.00
N PRO A 177 -48.32 -10.33 -1.03
CA PRO A 177 -49.54 -10.68 -1.73
C PRO A 177 -49.34 -10.83 -3.24
N VAL A 178 -48.48 -10.00 -3.85
CA VAL A 178 -48.17 -10.10 -5.29
C VAL A 178 -47.54 -11.45 -5.64
N SER A 179 -46.61 -11.93 -4.81
CA SER A 179 -45.93 -13.23 -5.02
C SER A 179 -46.77 -14.44 -4.60
N SER A 180 -47.80 -14.28 -3.78
CA SER A 180 -48.50 -15.43 -3.17
C SER A 180 -49.97 -15.59 -3.56
N HIS A 181 -50.79 -14.53 -3.56
CA HIS A 181 -52.26 -14.69 -3.63
C HIS A 181 -53.03 -13.58 -4.38
N CYS A 182 -52.37 -12.54 -4.90
CA CYS A 182 -53.03 -11.41 -5.55
C CYS A 182 -53.66 -11.79 -6.91
N PRO A 183 -54.98 -11.70 -7.11
CA PRO A 183 -55.65 -12.10 -8.36
C PRO A 183 -55.13 -11.37 -9.61
N ARG A 184 -54.61 -10.14 -9.46
CA ARG A 184 -54.02 -9.36 -10.55
C ARG A 184 -52.83 -10.05 -11.25
N PHE A 185 -52.12 -10.91 -10.54
CA PHE A 185 -50.92 -11.59 -11.03
C PHE A 185 -51.10 -13.11 -11.06
N SER A 186 -52.33 -13.62 -11.12
CA SER A 186 -52.61 -15.06 -11.08
C SER A 186 -52.03 -15.78 -12.30
N GLU A 187 -52.19 -15.23 -13.49
CA GLU A 187 -51.70 -15.81 -14.75
C GLU A 187 -50.17 -15.88 -14.76
N GLU A 188 -49.48 -14.81 -14.35
CA GLU A 188 -48.02 -14.79 -14.27
C GLU A 188 -47.50 -15.73 -13.17
N ARG A 189 -48.20 -15.86 -12.03
CA ARG A 189 -47.84 -16.82 -10.98
C ARG A 189 -48.04 -18.26 -11.42
N GLU A 190 -49.15 -18.59 -12.07
CA GLU A 190 -49.40 -19.93 -12.59
C GLU A 190 -48.35 -20.33 -13.63
N ARG A 191 -48.01 -19.39 -14.53
CA ARG A 191 -46.90 -19.58 -15.47
C ARG A 191 -45.56 -19.81 -14.75
N LEU A 192 -45.28 -19.03 -13.71
CA LEU A 192 -44.06 -19.19 -12.91
C LEU A 192 -44.03 -20.54 -12.17
N HIS A 193 -45.14 -20.96 -11.56
CA HIS A 193 -45.25 -22.25 -10.88
C HIS A 193 -45.09 -23.42 -11.85
N SER A 194 -45.63 -23.29 -13.08
CA SER A 194 -45.41 -24.27 -14.14
C SER A 194 -43.95 -24.38 -14.56
N LEU A 195 -43.21 -23.26 -14.60
CA LEU A 195 -41.79 -23.24 -14.93
C LEU A 195 -40.90 -23.75 -13.80
N LEU A 196 -41.30 -23.51 -12.55
CA LEU A 196 -40.56 -23.94 -11.35
C LEU A 196 -40.87 -25.39 -10.93
N HIS A 197 -41.94 -25.99 -11.48
CA HIS A 197 -42.50 -27.28 -11.07
C HIS A 197 -42.84 -27.36 -9.56
N GLU A 198 -43.01 -26.21 -8.91
CA GLU A 198 -43.36 -26.08 -7.49
C GLU A 198 -44.05 -24.72 -7.25
N VAL A 199 -44.96 -24.68 -6.28
CA VAL A 199 -45.59 -23.43 -5.83
C VAL A 199 -44.54 -22.57 -5.12
N MET A 200 -44.35 -21.33 -5.58
CA MET A 200 -43.40 -20.42 -4.97
C MET A 200 -44.03 -19.72 -3.76
N THR A 201 -43.42 -19.89 -2.59
CA THR A 201 -43.73 -19.18 -1.35
C THR A 201 -42.52 -18.35 -0.92
N PRO A 202 -42.69 -17.33 -0.07
CA PRO A 202 -41.55 -16.59 0.49
C PRO A 202 -40.48 -17.50 1.12
N GLU A 203 -40.89 -18.61 1.75
CA GLU A 203 -40.01 -19.55 2.46
C GLU A 203 -39.17 -20.41 1.51
N ASN A 204 -39.70 -20.83 0.37
CA ASN A 204 -38.97 -21.67 -0.60
C ASN A 204 -38.34 -20.87 -1.75
N THR A 205 -38.63 -19.56 -1.87
CA THR A 205 -38.18 -18.69 -2.97
C THR A 205 -36.67 -18.82 -3.24
N THR A 206 -35.82 -18.64 -2.24
CA THR A 206 -34.36 -18.70 -2.45
C THR A 206 -33.88 -20.11 -2.78
N ARG A 207 -34.48 -21.15 -2.18
CA ARG A 207 -34.15 -22.54 -2.51
C ARG A 207 -34.47 -22.84 -3.98
N LEU A 208 -35.64 -22.39 -4.45
CA LEU A 208 -36.08 -22.58 -5.84
C LEU A 208 -35.19 -21.82 -6.82
N ILE A 209 -34.92 -20.54 -6.52
CA ILE A 209 -34.10 -19.65 -7.37
C ILE A 209 -32.65 -20.16 -7.48
N LEU A 210 -32.09 -20.74 -6.42
CA LEU A 210 -30.70 -21.23 -6.39
C LEU A 210 -30.53 -22.68 -6.86
N ALA A 211 -31.63 -23.41 -7.13
CA ALA A 211 -31.57 -24.81 -7.51
C ALA A 211 -30.89 -25.02 -8.88
N ASN A 212 -31.19 -24.16 -9.85
CA ASN A 212 -30.62 -24.19 -11.19
C ASN A 212 -30.81 -22.84 -11.91
N GLU A 213 -30.02 -22.62 -12.97
CA GLU A 213 -30.07 -21.38 -13.76
C GLU A 213 -31.43 -21.12 -14.44
N PRO A 214 -32.14 -22.11 -15.01
CA PRO A 214 -33.49 -21.92 -15.53
C PRO A 214 -34.48 -21.33 -14.51
N ASN A 215 -34.47 -21.83 -13.26
CA ASN A 215 -35.32 -21.30 -12.19
C ASN A 215 -34.99 -19.84 -11.88
N TRP A 216 -33.70 -19.50 -11.83
CA TRP A 216 -33.27 -18.11 -11.66
C TRP A 216 -33.79 -17.21 -12.78
N LEU A 217 -33.67 -17.66 -14.04
CA LEU A 217 -34.12 -16.92 -15.21
C LEU A 217 -35.65 -16.78 -15.26
N ALA A 218 -36.39 -17.80 -14.83
CA ALA A 218 -37.85 -17.77 -14.75
C ALA A 218 -38.34 -16.69 -13.79
N VAL A 219 -37.74 -16.58 -12.60
CA VAL A 219 -38.09 -15.54 -11.63
C VAL A 219 -37.54 -14.17 -12.04
N GLY A 220 -36.38 -14.13 -12.68
CA GLY A 220 -35.71 -12.91 -13.10
C GLY A 220 -36.09 -12.36 -14.47
N HIS A 221 -37.09 -12.94 -15.16
CA HIS A 221 -37.28 -12.80 -16.61
C HIS A 221 -37.28 -11.33 -17.13
N LYS A 222 -36.53 -11.12 -18.22
CA LYS A 222 -36.16 -9.82 -18.80
C LYS A 222 -36.91 -9.59 -20.13
N LYS A 223 -37.50 -8.42 -20.33
CA LYS A 223 -37.68 -7.86 -21.69
C LYS A 223 -36.30 -7.35 -22.15
N LYS A 224 -35.75 -7.90 -23.24
CA LYS A 224 -34.44 -7.51 -23.79
C LYS A 224 -34.44 -6.01 -24.15
N THR A 225 -33.43 -5.27 -23.68
CA THR A 225 -32.86 -4.12 -24.40
C THR A 225 -31.34 -4.17 -24.27
N TYR A 226 -30.68 -4.05 -25.41
CA TYR A 226 -29.23 -4.01 -25.58
C TYR A 226 -28.71 -2.57 -25.57
N ASP A 227 -27.40 -2.52 -25.33
CA ASP A 227 -26.40 -1.55 -25.78
C ASP A 227 -26.02 -0.28 -25.02
N THR A 228 -24.73 -0.05 -25.23
CA THR A 228 -23.63 0.64 -24.57
C THR A 228 -23.87 2.08 -24.14
N ASN A 229 -23.22 2.49 -23.04
CA ASN A 229 -23.16 3.89 -22.64
C ASN A 229 -21.76 4.26 -22.06
N PRO A 230 -21.11 5.39 -22.43
CA PRO A 230 -19.75 5.76 -22.00
C PRO A 230 -19.59 6.13 -20.51
N PHE A 231 -20.56 5.80 -19.65
CA PHE A 231 -20.65 6.29 -18.27
C PHE A 231 -19.66 5.63 -17.29
N MET A 232 -18.90 4.63 -17.73
CA MET A 232 -17.84 4.00 -16.92
C MET A 232 -16.70 4.98 -16.62
N LEU A 233 -16.44 5.94 -17.51
CA LEU A 233 -15.51 7.04 -17.28
C LEU A 233 -16.02 8.06 -16.25
N ILE A 234 -17.33 8.19 -16.07
CA ILE A 234 -17.94 9.09 -15.07
C ILE A 234 -17.91 8.47 -13.67
N LEU A 235 -18.09 7.15 -13.53
CA LEU A 235 -17.89 6.48 -12.24
C LEU A 235 -16.42 6.50 -11.82
N TYR A 236 -15.50 6.32 -12.77
CA TYR A 236 -14.06 6.49 -12.54
C TYR A 236 -13.72 7.95 -12.20
N GLY A 237 -14.27 8.91 -12.95
CA GLY A 237 -14.15 10.34 -12.66
C GLY A 237 -14.66 10.69 -11.27
N ILE A 238 -15.88 10.29 -10.88
CA ILE A 238 -16.47 10.58 -9.57
C ILE A 238 -15.70 9.87 -8.43
N ALA A 239 -15.20 8.64 -8.65
CA ALA A 239 -14.37 7.92 -7.68
C ALA A 239 -12.98 8.57 -7.49
N CYS A 240 -12.36 9.04 -8.56
CA CYS A 240 -11.00 9.59 -8.55
C CYS A 240 -10.92 11.10 -8.31
N THR A 241 -11.94 11.90 -8.64
CA THR A 241 -11.92 13.37 -8.48
C THR A 241 -12.83 13.91 -7.37
N LEU A 242 -13.97 13.26 -7.09
CA LEU A 242 -14.93 13.75 -6.07
C LEU A 242 -14.88 12.97 -4.75
N LEU A 243 -14.57 11.67 -4.80
CA LEU A 243 -14.50 10.82 -3.61
C LEU A 243 -13.15 10.96 -2.90
N THR A 244 -12.03 11.05 -3.59
CA THR A 244 -10.68 11.11 -2.98
C THR A 244 -10.50 12.20 -1.91
N PRO A 245 -10.96 13.45 -2.09
CA PRO A 245 -10.89 14.48 -1.04
C PRO A 245 -11.81 14.17 0.15
N LEU A 246 -13.03 13.72 -0.13
CA LEU A 246 -14.05 13.37 0.85
C LEU A 246 -13.65 12.13 1.66
N LEU A 247 -13.08 11.13 1.01
CA LEU A 247 -12.52 9.93 1.59
C LEU A 247 -11.26 10.25 2.37
N SER A 248 -10.41 11.19 1.93
CA SER A 248 -9.28 11.67 2.72
C SER A 248 -9.72 12.39 3.99
N ILE A 249 -10.82 13.18 3.95
CA ILE A 249 -11.39 13.84 5.14
C ILE A 249 -11.99 12.80 6.10
N ILE A 250 -12.76 11.84 5.57
CA ILE A 250 -13.35 10.74 6.33
C ILE A 250 -12.26 9.85 6.94
N PHE A 251 -11.21 9.55 6.18
CA PHE A 251 -10.02 8.79 6.61
C PHE A 251 -9.27 9.51 7.72
N ASN A 252 -8.95 10.80 7.55
CA ASN A 252 -8.30 11.61 8.58
C ASN A 252 -9.18 11.72 9.85
N TYR A 253 -10.50 11.85 9.68
CA TYR A 253 -11.44 11.84 10.80
C TYR A 253 -11.45 10.50 11.53
N LEU A 254 -11.51 9.39 10.80
CA LEU A 254 -11.55 8.04 11.36
C LEU A 254 -10.24 7.69 12.08
N ILE A 255 -9.10 8.05 11.49
CA ILE A 255 -7.79 7.93 12.16
C ILE A 255 -7.77 8.76 13.43
N CYS A 256 -8.02 10.06 13.36
CA CYS A 256 -8.03 10.94 14.54
C CYS A 256 -8.94 10.44 15.67
N ASN A 257 -10.05 9.78 15.35
CA ASN A 257 -10.96 9.22 16.36
C ASN A 257 -10.55 7.82 16.85
N GLY A 258 -9.99 6.93 16.02
CA GLY A 258 -9.45 5.64 16.47
C GLY A 258 -8.21 5.80 17.35
N SER A 259 -7.45 6.85 17.07
CA SER A 259 -6.33 7.34 17.86
C SER A 259 -6.72 7.85 19.25
N ARG A 260 -7.96 8.32 19.43
CA ARG A 260 -8.47 8.94 20.67
C ARG A 260 -8.50 7.97 21.85
N ASP A 261 -8.78 6.70 21.58
CA ASP A 261 -8.94 5.68 22.63
C ASP A 261 -7.58 5.04 23.02
N ARG A 262 -6.58 5.02 22.11
CA ARG A 262 -5.20 4.63 22.43
C ARG A 262 -4.46 5.71 23.24
N TYR A 263 -4.57 6.99 22.84
CA TYR A 263 -3.77 8.09 23.41
C TYR A 263 -4.14 8.52 24.83
N TYR A 264 -5.39 8.31 25.26
CA TYR A 264 -5.84 8.74 26.58
C TYR A 264 -5.29 7.85 27.71
N ASN A 265 -4.84 6.64 27.38
CA ASN A 265 -4.23 5.69 28.33
C ASN A 265 -2.70 5.62 28.23
N SER A 266 -2.08 6.19 27.18
CA SER A 266 -0.65 6.04 26.88
C SER A 266 0.17 7.33 27.01
N LEU A 267 -0.15 8.19 27.97
CA LEU A 267 0.80 9.22 28.45
C LEU A 267 2.05 8.61 29.15
N VAL A 268 2.25 7.30 29.00
CA VAL A 268 3.27 6.48 29.65
C VAL A 268 3.83 5.52 28.60
N ILE A 269 5.14 5.68 28.36
CA ILE A 269 6.11 4.74 27.76
C ILE A 269 6.01 4.52 26.24
N LEU A 270 6.83 5.26 25.49
CA LEU A 270 7.57 4.69 24.36
C LEU A 270 8.96 4.34 24.89
N GLY A 271 9.42 3.12 24.59
CA GLY A 271 10.48 2.36 25.27
C GLY A 271 11.85 3.03 25.43
N ASP A 272 12.72 2.30 26.14
CA ASP A 272 14.06 2.73 26.52
C ASP A 272 14.92 3.15 25.33
N ALA A 273 15.36 4.40 25.33
CA ALA A 273 16.45 4.83 24.48
C ALA A 273 17.74 4.32 25.11
N ARG A 274 18.26 3.20 24.62
CA ARG A 274 19.58 2.70 25.05
C ARG A 274 20.67 3.70 24.62
N PRO A 275 21.66 3.97 25.48
CA PRO A 275 22.82 4.77 25.09
C PRO A 275 23.53 4.10 23.92
N ARG A 276 23.87 4.88 22.90
CA ARG A 276 24.62 4.40 21.73
C ARG A 276 25.86 5.26 21.53
N ALA A 277 26.93 4.61 21.07
CA ALA A 277 28.12 5.30 20.59
C ALA A 277 27.79 6.00 19.25
N ASP A 278 27.90 7.31 19.22
CA ASP A 278 27.70 8.16 18.04
C ASP A 278 28.60 9.40 18.15
N ARG A 279 29.03 9.98 17.02
CA ARG A 279 29.94 11.15 17.08
C ARG A 279 29.20 12.37 17.62
N ARG A 280 29.81 13.10 18.56
CA ARG A 280 29.23 14.28 19.23
C ARG A 280 29.16 15.48 18.28
N LEU A 281 28.10 15.52 17.47
CA LEU A 281 27.81 16.59 16.52
C LEU A 281 27.59 17.97 17.14
N ALA A 282 27.31 18.07 18.45
CA ALA A 282 27.06 19.33 19.13
C ALA A 282 28.28 20.28 19.13
N GLN A 283 29.49 19.73 18.96
CA GLN A 283 30.75 20.49 18.88
C GLN A 283 31.29 20.60 17.45
N TYR A 284 30.63 19.99 16.46
CA TYR A 284 31.05 19.99 15.06
C TYR A 284 30.77 21.36 14.41
N SER A 285 31.83 22.10 14.07
CA SER A 285 31.74 23.35 13.33
C SER A 285 32.12 23.16 11.87
N VAL A 286 31.13 23.25 10.99
CA VAL A 286 31.31 23.22 9.53
C VAL A 286 32.31 24.30 9.06
N ARG A 287 32.32 25.47 9.72
CA ARG A 287 33.23 26.57 9.38
C ARG A 287 34.70 26.21 9.62
N GLN A 288 34.97 25.28 10.54
CA GLN A 288 36.32 24.79 10.83
C GLN A 288 36.69 23.57 9.97
N PHE A 289 35.72 22.71 9.67
CA PHE A 289 35.91 21.50 8.86
C PHE A 289 36.13 21.80 7.37
N ALA A 290 35.29 22.66 6.77
CA ALA A 290 35.25 22.84 5.32
C ALA A 290 36.56 23.37 4.70
N PRO A 291 37.27 24.35 5.28
CA PRO A 291 38.54 24.84 4.73
C PRO A 291 39.66 23.79 4.78
N THR A 292 39.80 23.09 5.91
CA THR A 292 40.80 22.02 6.09
C THR A 292 40.53 20.86 5.13
N ALA A 293 39.26 20.47 4.99
CA ALA A 293 38.85 19.42 4.06
C ALA A 293 39.11 19.80 2.60
N ALA A 294 38.80 21.04 2.21
CA ALA A 294 39.06 21.54 0.85
C ALA A 294 40.56 21.55 0.53
N ALA A 295 41.42 21.94 1.48
CA ALA A 295 42.87 21.93 1.33
C ALA A 295 43.43 20.50 1.20
N SER A 296 42.94 19.56 2.01
CA SER A 296 43.35 18.16 1.95
C SER A 296 42.87 17.44 0.68
N TRP A 297 41.68 17.80 0.16
CA TRP A 297 41.12 17.18 -1.04
C TRP A 297 41.66 17.72 -2.37
N PHE A 298 42.33 18.88 -2.35
CA PHE A 298 42.97 19.45 -3.53
C PHE A 298 44.08 18.53 -4.11
N ASN A 299 44.68 17.65 -3.29
CA ASN A 299 45.80 16.76 -3.65
C ASN A 299 45.44 15.26 -3.65
N LEU A 300 44.21 14.88 -4.00
CA LEU A 300 43.76 13.47 -3.96
C LEU A 300 44.43 12.55 -5.01
N GLY A 301 45.19 13.10 -5.95
CA GLY A 301 45.79 12.37 -7.07
C GLY A 301 44.80 12.16 -8.24
N THR A 302 45.32 11.78 -9.40
CA THR A 302 44.55 11.64 -10.65
C THR A 302 43.99 10.23 -10.88
N GLN A 303 44.47 9.23 -10.14
CA GLN A 303 43.97 7.86 -10.22
C GLN A 303 42.75 7.67 -9.31
N ALA A 304 41.63 7.27 -9.91
CA ALA A 304 40.33 7.34 -9.25
C ALA A 304 40.15 6.40 -8.04
N GLU A 305 40.82 5.25 -8.02
CA GLU A 305 40.78 4.33 -6.87
C GLU A 305 41.60 4.85 -5.69
N SER A 306 42.82 5.33 -5.94
CA SER A 306 43.65 5.96 -4.91
C SER A 306 42.98 7.23 -4.37
N ALA A 307 42.40 8.05 -5.24
CA ALA A 307 41.67 9.25 -4.87
C ALA A 307 40.46 8.96 -3.97
N LEU A 308 39.69 7.90 -4.26
CA LEU A 308 38.57 7.50 -3.40
C LEU A 308 39.00 7.00 -2.02
N ASN A 309 40.07 6.20 -1.97
CA ASN A 309 40.59 5.70 -0.70
C ASN A 309 41.16 6.83 0.16
N ASN A 310 41.96 7.71 -0.45
CA ASN A 310 42.48 8.90 0.21
C ASN A 310 41.35 9.80 0.71
N PHE A 311 40.29 9.96 -0.08
CA PHE A 311 39.11 10.74 0.32
C PHE A 311 38.42 10.15 1.56
N ASN A 312 38.19 8.83 1.59
CA ASN A 312 37.61 8.15 2.75
C ASN A 312 38.46 8.34 4.00
N THR A 313 39.77 8.13 3.89
CA THR A 313 40.72 8.30 5.00
C THR A 313 40.71 9.72 5.52
N ILE A 314 40.82 10.72 4.63
CA ILE A 314 40.78 12.14 5.00
C ILE A 314 39.46 12.50 5.70
N ILE A 315 38.32 11.98 5.23
CA ILE A 315 37.04 12.20 5.92
C ILE A 315 37.07 11.63 7.33
N ILE A 316 37.53 10.40 7.49
CA ILE A 316 37.54 9.72 8.78
C ILE A 316 38.47 10.47 9.75
N ASP A 317 39.67 10.83 9.30
CA ASP A 317 40.65 11.58 10.08
C ASP A 317 40.11 12.94 10.52
N LEU A 318 39.51 13.69 9.59
CA LEU A 318 38.88 14.98 9.91
C LEU A 318 37.70 14.81 10.85
N LEU A 319 36.93 13.73 10.74
CA LEU A 319 35.85 13.42 11.68
C LEU A 319 36.39 13.08 13.07
N ASP A 320 37.53 12.41 13.19
CA ASP A 320 38.17 12.11 14.47
C ASP A 320 38.67 13.39 15.17
N ILE A 321 39.07 14.39 14.40
CA ILE A 321 39.48 15.71 14.91
C ILE A 321 38.27 16.57 15.31
N TYR A 322 37.28 16.71 14.43
CA TYR A 322 36.21 17.70 14.57
C TYR A 322 34.88 17.13 15.11
N ALA A 323 34.75 15.81 15.22
CA ALA A 323 33.53 15.11 15.66
C ALA A 323 33.87 13.84 16.46
N LEU A 324 34.38 14.02 17.68
CA LEU A 324 34.79 12.94 18.59
C LEU A 324 33.65 11.94 18.85
N LEU A 325 33.98 10.65 18.84
CA LEU A 325 33.10 9.55 19.25
C LEU A 325 32.73 9.72 20.73
N GLY A 326 31.43 9.67 21.04
CA GLY A 326 30.95 9.68 22.42
C GLY A 326 29.65 8.89 22.57
N THR A 327 29.23 8.66 23.81
CA THR A 327 27.89 8.13 24.10
C THR A 327 26.89 9.28 24.09
N LEU A 328 25.92 9.24 23.18
CA LEU A 328 24.81 10.19 23.14
C LEU A 328 23.57 9.56 23.76
N GLN A 329 23.01 10.22 24.78
CA GLN A 329 21.63 9.97 25.21
C GLN A 329 20.69 10.74 24.28
N HIS A 330 19.91 10.02 23.49
CA HIS A 330 18.97 10.64 22.57
C HIS A 330 17.77 11.20 23.36
N CYS A 331 17.77 12.51 23.65
CA CYS A 331 16.64 13.17 24.30
C CYS A 331 15.37 13.04 23.43
N ARG A 332 14.27 12.61 24.06
CA ARG A 332 12.98 12.39 23.39
C ARG A 332 12.46 13.71 22.81
N ARG A 333 12.31 13.79 21.49
CA ARG A 333 11.64 14.94 20.85
C ARG A 333 10.16 14.90 21.19
N LEU A 334 9.63 16.01 21.70
CA LEU A 334 8.20 16.18 21.89
C LEU A 334 7.48 16.06 20.53
N ALA A 335 6.32 15.43 20.52
CA ALA A 335 5.54 15.30 19.30
C ALA A 335 5.23 16.72 18.73
N PRO A 336 5.42 16.98 17.42
CA PRO A 336 5.33 18.33 16.85
C PRO A 336 4.00 19.05 17.11
N TRP A 337 2.89 18.30 17.16
CA TRP A 337 1.55 18.84 17.46
C TRP A 337 1.35 19.20 18.93
N PHE A 338 2.20 18.74 19.84
CA PHE A 338 2.06 18.97 21.28
C PHE A 338 2.65 20.34 21.65
N THR A 339 1.91 21.39 21.31
CA THR A 339 2.31 22.78 21.54
C THR A 339 2.33 23.14 23.03
N GLN A 340 2.97 24.27 23.36
CA GLN A 340 2.99 24.80 24.72
C GLN A 340 1.56 25.04 25.25
N THR A 341 0.67 25.57 24.41
CA THR A 341 -0.74 25.78 24.74
C THR A 341 -1.47 24.49 25.13
N LEU A 342 -1.22 23.38 24.43
CA LEU A 342 -1.80 22.08 24.78
C LEU A 342 -1.22 21.53 26.09
N ARG A 343 0.07 21.72 26.35
CA ARG A 343 0.72 21.35 27.63
C ARG A 343 0.09 22.07 28.81
N ASP A 344 -0.12 23.37 28.69
CA ASP A 344 -0.69 24.17 29.78
C ASP A 344 -2.14 23.80 30.04
N ARG A 345 -2.91 23.46 29.00
CA ARG A 345 -4.27 22.90 29.15
C ARG A 345 -4.28 21.50 29.78
N CYS A 346 -3.31 20.63 29.48
CA CYS A 346 -3.15 19.34 30.16
C CYS A 346 -2.86 19.55 31.65
N ARG A 347 -1.93 20.46 31.99
CA ARG A 347 -1.62 20.81 33.38
C ARG A 347 -2.85 21.35 34.11
N ALA A 348 -3.63 22.23 33.47
CA ALA A 348 -4.87 22.75 34.05
C ALA A 348 -5.92 21.64 34.30
N ARG A 349 -6.09 20.72 33.34
CA ARG A 349 -6.95 19.53 33.50
C ARG A 349 -6.52 18.68 34.71
N ASP A 350 -5.22 18.38 34.81
CA ASP A 350 -4.68 17.48 35.82
C ASP A 350 -4.76 18.10 37.22
N ARG A 351 -4.51 19.40 37.34
CA ARG A 351 -4.74 20.16 38.58
C ARG A 351 -6.21 20.13 39.00
N LEU A 352 -7.13 20.40 38.08
CA LEU A 352 -8.57 20.37 38.37
C LEU A 352 -9.05 18.98 38.77
N TYR A 353 -8.55 17.93 38.14
CA TYR A 353 -8.87 16.55 38.51
C TYR A 353 -8.35 16.20 39.91
N ALA A 354 -7.09 16.57 40.22
CA ALA A 354 -6.49 16.32 41.52
C ALA A 354 -7.20 17.09 42.65
N LEU A 355 -7.66 18.32 42.36
CA LEU A 355 -8.46 19.11 43.30
C LEU A 355 -9.85 18.50 43.49
N ALA A 356 -10.58 18.22 42.41
CA ALA A 356 -11.91 17.62 42.46
C ALA A 356 -11.91 16.27 43.20
N ARG A 357 -10.87 15.45 43.03
CA ARG A 357 -10.73 14.16 43.72
C ARG A 357 -10.46 14.30 45.22
N ARG A 358 -9.79 15.39 45.64
CA ARG A 358 -9.50 15.67 47.06
C ARG A 358 -10.66 16.35 47.77
N SER A 359 -11.35 17.27 47.11
CA SER A 359 -12.43 18.07 47.71
C SER A 359 -13.81 17.46 47.58
N GLY A 360 -14.03 16.53 46.64
CA GLY A 360 -15.37 16.00 46.34
C GLY A 360 -16.31 17.01 45.65
N ASP A 361 -15.79 18.18 45.26
CA ASP A 361 -16.60 19.29 44.72
C ASP A 361 -17.10 19.01 43.29
N VAL A 362 -18.43 19.01 43.14
CA VAL A 362 -19.14 18.81 41.87
C VAL A 362 -18.85 19.91 40.86
N ALA A 363 -18.65 21.16 41.31
CA ALA A 363 -18.34 22.29 40.43
C ALA A 363 -16.93 22.15 39.81
N MET A 364 -15.95 21.70 40.60
CA MET A 364 -14.60 21.40 40.12
C MET A 364 -14.61 20.24 39.11
N LEU A 365 -15.44 19.22 39.35
CA LEU A 365 -15.61 18.11 38.40
C LEU A 365 -16.25 18.58 37.08
N ALA A 366 -17.21 19.51 37.13
CA ALA A 366 -17.80 20.12 35.94
C ALA A 366 -16.77 20.94 35.14
N ARG A 367 -15.95 21.76 35.82
CA ARG A 367 -14.84 22.50 35.19
C ARG A 367 -13.79 21.57 34.58
N TYR A 368 -13.43 20.49 35.26
CA TYR A 368 -12.58 19.44 34.70
C TYR A 368 -13.17 18.85 33.41
N ARG A 369 -14.46 18.52 33.39
CA ARG A 369 -15.14 17.98 32.20
C ARG A 369 -15.11 18.97 31.03
N GLU A 370 -15.28 20.27 31.30
CA GLU A 370 -15.19 21.32 30.28
C GLU A 370 -13.77 21.43 29.70
N VAL A 371 -12.76 21.58 30.56
CA VAL A 371 -11.35 21.67 30.13
C VAL A 371 -10.94 20.42 29.35
N ARG A 372 -11.37 19.24 29.79
CA ARG A 372 -11.15 17.97 29.08
C ARG A 372 -11.82 17.98 27.70
N ARG A 373 -13.04 18.50 27.56
CA ARG A 373 -13.77 18.58 26.28
C ARG A 373 -13.08 19.55 25.31
N VAL A 374 -12.70 20.73 25.79
CA VAL A 374 -11.99 21.74 25.00
C VAL A 374 -10.61 21.23 24.57
N LEU A 375 -9.83 20.65 25.50
CA LEU A 375 -8.53 20.04 25.20
C LEU A 375 -8.66 18.97 24.11
N ARG A 376 -9.68 18.10 24.19
CA ARG A 376 -9.98 17.09 23.16
C ARG A 376 -10.28 17.71 21.79
N ARG A 377 -11.06 18.79 21.76
CA ARG A 377 -11.37 19.52 20.52
C ARG A 377 -10.10 20.13 19.91
N ASN A 378 -9.25 20.75 20.72
CA ASN A 378 -8.03 21.39 20.24
C ASN A 378 -7.00 20.37 19.72
N ILE A 379 -6.80 19.25 20.42
CA ILE A 379 -5.94 18.15 19.92
C ILE A 379 -6.45 17.66 18.56
N LYS A 380 -7.76 17.43 18.43
CA LYS A 380 -8.37 16.99 17.17
C LYS A 380 -8.14 18.00 16.04
N GLN A 381 -8.31 19.29 16.31
CA GLN A 381 -8.10 20.35 15.31
C GLN A 381 -6.64 20.40 14.84
N HIS A 382 -5.67 20.30 15.76
CA HIS A 382 -4.24 20.25 15.39
C HIS A 382 -3.90 19.02 14.55
N LEU A 383 -4.32 17.81 14.97
CA LEU A 383 -4.05 16.59 14.21
C LEU A 383 -4.68 16.64 12.80
N LEU A 384 -5.91 17.15 12.68
CA LEU A 384 -6.57 17.32 11.37
C LEU A 384 -5.86 18.36 10.50
N ALA A 385 -5.42 19.48 11.08
CA ALA A 385 -4.68 20.52 10.37
C ALA A 385 -3.36 19.95 9.80
N ASP A 386 -2.57 19.28 10.64
CA ASP A 386 -1.30 18.66 10.23
C ASP A 386 -1.49 17.58 9.14
N LEU A 387 -2.52 16.73 9.30
CA LEU A 387 -2.85 15.71 8.30
C LEU A 387 -3.35 16.32 6.98
N SER A 388 -4.11 17.41 7.05
CA SER A 388 -4.58 18.13 5.86
C SER A 388 -3.45 18.86 5.14
N ALA A 389 -2.44 19.34 5.87
CA ALA A 389 -1.23 19.95 5.31
C ALA A 389 -0.31 18.93 4.62
N CYS A 390 -0.47 17.63 4.93
CA CYS A 390 0.26 16.57 4.23
C CYS A 390 -0.35 16.33 2.85
N THR A 391 0.30 16.86 1.81
CA THR A 391 -0.11 16.71 0.40
C THR A 391 0.26 15.36 -0.20
N VAL A 392 1.15 14.59 0.44
CA VAL A 392 1.67 13.31 -0.06
C VAL A 392 1.43 12.21 0.98
N ASP A 393 0.92 11.04 0.55
CA ASP A 393 0.58 9.93 1.45
C ASP A 393 1.76 9.44 2.28
N ALA A 394 2.97 9.38 1.70
CA ALA A 394 4.18 9.03 2.43
C ALA A 394 4.42 9.95 3.64
N ARG A 395 4.13 11.26 3.50
CA ARG A 395 4.23 12.22 4.61
C ARG A 395 3.12 12.01 5.63
N ARG A 396 1.88 11.75 5.20
CA ARG A 396 0.76 11.41 6.10
C ARG A 396 1.12 10.22 6.99
N TRP A 397 1.59 9.13 6.38
CA TRP A 397 2.00 7.93 7.12
C TRP A 397 3.21 8.15 8.02
N SER A 398 4.19 8.94 7.58
CA SER A 398 5.33 9.30 8.42
C SER A 398 4.90 10.13 9.63
N TYR A 399 3.98 11.08 9.45
CA TYR A 399 3.41 11.87 10.54
C TYR A 399 2.68 10.95 11.52
N LEU A 400 1.77 10.11 11.04
CA LEU A 400 1.00 9.17 11.85
C LEU A 400 1.88 8.21 12.67
N ARG A 401 3.00 7.73 12.12
CA ARG A 401 4.01 6.96 12.86
C ARG A 401 4.73 7.83 13.90
N GLY A 402 5.17 9.02 13.51
CA GLY A 402 5.88 9.95 14.40
C GLY A 402 5.04 10.42 15.58
N VAL A 403 3.72 10.43 15.43
CA VAL A 403 2.78 10.72 16.52
C VAL A 403 2.29 9.45 17.23
N GLY A 404 2.84 8.27 16.94
CA GLY A 404 2.49 7.01 17.63
C GLY A 404 1.06 6.51 17.36
N LEU A 405 0.40 7.00 16.31
CA LEU A 405 -0.96 6.56 15.93
C LEU A 405 -0.94 5.31 15.05
N VAL A 406 0.18 5.10 14.37
CA VAL A 406 0.48 3.90 13.60
C VAL A 406 1.71 3.31 14.25
N SER A 407 1.52 2.49 15.28
CA SER A 407 2.56 1.56 15.70
C SER A 407 2.41 0.32 14.83
N VAL A 408 3.40 0.11 13.96
CA VAL A 408 3.84 -1.26 13.80
C VAL A 408 5.09 -1.32 14.63
N GLU A 409 5.00 -1.92 15.81
CA GLU A 409 6.19 -2.46 16.44
C GLU A 409 6.67 -3.60 15.53
N HIS A 410 7.29 -3.26 14.40
CA HIS A 410 8.17 -4.20 13.74
C HIS A 410 9.37 -4.29 14.66
N ARG A 411 9.28 -5.24 15.59
CA ARG A 411 10.40 -5.63 16.43
C ARG A 411 11.54 -6.06 15.52
N SER A 412 12.76 -5.73 15.94
CA SER A 412 13.94 -6.12 15.17
C SER A 412 13.94 -7.64 15.03
N PRO A 413 14.18 -8.22 13.84
CA PRO A 413 14.42 -9.66 13.71
C PRO A 413 15.48 -10.19 14.66
N LEU A 414 16.45 -9.33 15.04
CA LEU A 414 17.52 -9.63 15.98
C LEU A 414 17.04 -9.84 17.43
N GLU A 415 15.78 -9.52 17.75
CA GLU A 415 15.15 -9.90 19.02
C GLU A 415 14.75 -11.40 19.05
N PHE A 416 14.62 -12.03 17.87
CA PHE A 416 14.13 -13.39 17.72
C PHE A 416 15.18 -14.37 17.18
N PHE A 417 16.12 -13.87 16.37
CA PHE A 417 17.17 -14.65 15.71
C PHE A 417 18.54 -14.04 15.98
N SER A 418 19.58 -14.87 16.01
CA SER A 418 20.96 -14.38 16.09
C SER A 418 21.39 -13.69 14.78
N SER A 419 22.36 -12.76 14.86
CA SER A 419 22.90 -12.10 13.67
C SER A 419 23.59 -13.09 12.72
N GLN A 420 24.25 -14.13 13.24
CA GLN A 420 24.83 -15.20 12.41
C GLN A 420 23.75 -16.04 11.71
N GLU A 421 22.64 -16.35 12.37
CA GLU A 421 21.54 -17.11 11.76
C GLU A 421 20.92 -16.33 10.59
N LEU A 422 20.67 -15.03 10.78
CA LEU A 422 20.18 -14.17 9.70
C LEU A 422 21.21 -14.08 8.57
N SER A 423 22.50 -13.92 8.88
CA SER A 423 23.56 -13.87 7.88
C SER A 423 23.60 -15.15 7.03
N ARG A 424 23.52 -16.34 7.67
CA ARG A 424 23.46 -17.63 6.95
C ARG A 424 22.22 -17.73 6.06
N HIS A 425 21.05 -17.36 6.58
CA HIS A 425 19.81 -17.39 5.82
C HIS A 425 19.85 -16.47 4.59
N HIS A 426 20.41 -15.27 4.75
CA HIS A 426 20.50 -14.31 3.66
C HIS A 426 21.59 -14.66 2.65
N SER A 427 22.71 -15.23 3.11
CA SER A 427 23.75 -15.78 2.24
C SER A 427 23.22 -16.92 1.37
N SER A 428 22.38 -17.81 1.91
CA SER A 428 21.82 -18.91 1.11
C SER A 428 20.84 -18.45 0.01
N ILE A 429 20.35 -17.21 0.09
CA ILE A 429 19.50 -16.60 -0.96
C ILE A 429 20.36 -15.87 -2.00
N ASN A 430 21.41 -15.15 -1.56
CA ASN A 430 22.29 -14.38 -2.44
C ASN A 430 23.41 -15.22 -3.09
N ASN A 431 23.43 -16.53 -2.84
CA ASN A 431 24.43 -17.45 -3.38
C ASN A 431 23.81 -18.66 -4.10
N VAL A 432 22.72 -18.42 -4.83
CA VAL A 432 22.00 -19.48 -5.58
C VAL A 432 22.57 -19.68 -6.98
N HIS A 433 23.24 -18.67 -7.53
CA HIS A 433 23.91 -18.75 -8.83
C HIS A 433 25.42 -18.65 -8.65
N HIS A 434 26.18 -19.20 -9.60
CA HIS A 434 27.63 -19.00 -9.65
C HIS A 434 27.97 -17.54 -9.95
N LEU A 435 29.14 -17.11 -9.48
CA LEU A 435 29.66 -15.79 -9.80
C LEU A 435 29.89 -15.68 -11.31
N GLY A 436 29.33 -14.65 -11.95
CA GLY A 436 29.44 -14.48 -13.41
C GLY A 436 30.90 -14.34 -13.85
N SER A 437 31.41 -15.32 -14.58
CA SER A 437 32.83 -15.35 -14.98
C SER A 437 33.12 -14.31 -16.06
N LEU A 438 34.39 -13.93 -16.22
CA LEU A 438 34.81 -13.06 -17.32
C LEU A 438 34.60 -13.74 -18.69
N GLU A 439 34.66 -15.07 -18.74
CA GLU A 439 34.38 -15.85 -19.95
C GLU A 439 32.91 -15.77 -20.36
N GLU A 440 31.99 -15.88 -19.40
CA GLU A 440 30.55 -15.72 -19.66
C GLU A 440 30.22 -14.31 -20.15
N LEU A 441 30.83 -13.30 -19.54
CA LEU A 441 30.70 -11.93 -20.01
C LEU A 441 31.19 -11.78 -21.45
N GLN A 442 32.34 -12.39 -21.77
CA GLN A 442 32.92 -12.33 -23.12
C GLN A 442 31.98 -12.99 -24.15
N ASN A 443 31.42 -14.16 -23.84
CA ASN A 443 30.42 -14.83 -24.68
C ASN A 443 29.17 -13.95 -24.95
N ILE A 444 28.69 -13.22 -23.94
CA ILE A 444 27.56 -12.29 -24.08
C ILE A 444 27.94 -11.11 -24.98
N ILE A 445 29.14 -10.55 -24.81
CA ILE A 445 29.64 -9.43 -25.62
C ILE A 445 29.76 -9.84 -27.09
N ASP A 446 30.24 -11.05 -27.35
CA ASP A 446 30.47 -11.59 -28.70
C ASP A 446 29.17 -11.95 -29.42
N THR A 447 28.04 -11.94 -28.70
CA THR A 447 26.72 -12.11 -29.32
C THR A 447 26.42 -10.93 -30.27
N PRO A 448 25.96 -11.19 -31.50
CA PRO A 448 25.64 -10.14 -32.48
C PRO A 448 24.66 -9.12 -31.91
N SER A 449 25.00 -7.83 -31.95
CA SER A 449 24.05 -6.77 -31.58
C SER A 449 23.01 -6.58 -32.67
N SER A 450 21.77 -6.29 -32.26
CA SER A 450 20.74 -5.77 -33.14
C SER A 450 21.20 -4.48 -33.84
N GLU A 451 20.79 -4.29 -35.10
CA GLU A 451 21.03 -3.08 -35.91
C GLU A 451 20.18 -1.87 -35.45
N LEU A 452 19.91 -1.74 -34.15
CA LEU A 452 19.25 -0.54 -33.65
C LEU A 452 20.22 0.64 -33.81
N GLU A 453 19.74 1.71 -34.45
CA GLU A 453 20.55 2.88 -34.86
C GLU A 453 21.29 3.57 -33.71
N SER A 454 20.92 3.26 -32.46
CA SER A 454 21.44 3.98 -31.32
C SER A 454 21.65 3.02 -30.14
N ARG A 455 22.77 3.18 -29.43
CA ARG A 455 23.23 2.26 -28.38
C ARG A 455 23.23 2.96 -27.01
N PHE A 456 23.15 2.21 -25.92
CA PHE A 456 23.33 2.76 -24.59
C PHE A 456 24.79 2.67 -24.16
N GLU A 457 25.36 3.81 -23.80
CA GLU A 457 26.68 3.93 -23.19
C GLU A 457 26.58 4.90 -22.01
N PHE A 458 27.39 4.66 -20.98
CA PHE A 458 27.43 5.59 -19.86
C PHE A 458 28.21 6.85 -20.26
N GLU A 459 27.61 8.01 -20.01
CA GLU A 459 28.21 9.29 -20.31
C GLU A 459 28.85 9.91 -19.06
N PRO A 460 30.01 10.58 -19.19
CA PRO A 460 30.59 11.37 -18.12
C PRO A 460 29.61 12.41 -17.56
N VAL A 461 29.65 12.61 -16.25
CA VAL A 461 28.77 13.55 -15.55
C VAL A 461 29.50 14.83 -15.16
N SER A 462 28.74 15.92 -15.07
CA SER A 462 29.25 17.17 -14.54
C SER A 462 29.26 17.19 -13.00
N PRO A 463 30.09 18.06 -12.38
CA PRO A 463 30.03 18.32 -10.94
C PRO A 463 28.64 18.78 -10.47
N THR A 464 27.87 19.47 -11.32
CA THR A 464 26.52 19.94 -10.98
C THR A 464 25.51 18.79 -10.92
N GLN A 465 25.61 17.81 -11.84
CA GLN A 465 24.82 16.58 -11.80
C GLN A 465 25.15 15.75 -10.56
N MET A 466 26.44 15.60 -10.23
CA MET A 466 26.88 14.92 -9.01
C MET A 466 26.35 15.62 -7.74
N LEU A 467 26.43 16.94 -7.68
CA LEU A 467 25.89 17.72 -6.57
C LEU A 467 24.37 17.54 -6.42
N ALA A 468 23.63 17.51 -7.53
CA ALA A 468 22.19 17.25 -7.53
C ALA A 468 21.87 15.85 -7.00
N ALA A 469 22.61 14.82 -7.43
CA ALA A 469 22.48 13.45 -6.94
C ALA A 469 22.74 13.39 -5.42
N LEU A 470 23.82 14.01 -4.94
CA LEU A 470 24.14 14.11 -3.51
C LEU A 470 23.02 14.78 -2.71
N ARG A 471 22.50 15.92 -3.18
CA ARG A 471 21.41 16.65 -2.50
C ARG A 471 20.12 15.84 -2.44
N SER A 472 19.81 15.06 -3.48
CA SER A 472 18.60 14.23 -3.53
C SER A 472 18.58 13.14 -2.43
N MET A 473 19.75 12.65 -2.00
CA MET A 473 19.87 11.63 -0.96
C MET A 473 19.50 12.10 0.45
N GLY A 474 19.49 13.41 0.71
CA GLY A 474 19.42 13.98 2.07
C GLY A 474 18.21 13.60 2.92
N ARG A 475 17.17 12.98 2.31
CA ARG A 475 16.00 12.41 2.99
C ARG A 475 16.12 10.90 3.28
N GLY A 476 16.86 10.14 2.45
CA GLY A 476 17.01 8.67 2.50
C GLY A 476 18.35 8.15 3.05
N ALA A 477 19.33 9.03 3.29
CA ALA A 477 20.61 8.71 3.89
C ALA A 477 20.59 8.84 5.43
N ARG A 478 19.70 8.08 6.08
CA ARG A 478 19.64 7.97 7.56
C ARG A 478 20.22 6.66 8.10
N GLY A 479 20.46 5.68 7.22
CA GLY A 479 21.05 4.39 7.56
C GLY A 479 22.55 4.52 7.81
N ARG A 480 23.10 3.60 8.62
CA ARG A 480 24.54 3.53 8.88
C ARG A 480 25.26 3.09 7.61
N SER A 481 26.18 3.93 7.15
CA SER A 481 27.07 3.59 6.02
C SER A 481 28.09 2.53 6.45
N PRO A 482 28.43 1.52 5.61
CA PRO A 482 29.44 0.52 5.93
C PRO A 482 30.82 1.09 6.24
N ASP A 483 31.15 2.25 5.66
CA ASP A 483 32.39 3.00 5.87
C ASP A 483 32.39 3.86 7.15
N GLY A 484 31.30 3.84 7.94
CA GLY A 484 31.17 4.63 9.17
C GLY A 484 30.89 6.12 8.96
N VAL A 485 30.80 6.59 7.71
CA VAL A 485 30.57 8.01 7.39
C VAL A 485 29.07 8.30 7.38
N SER A 486 28.59 9.16 8.26
CA SER A 486 27.20 9.65 8.21
C SER A 486 27.03 10.74 7.16
N PHE A 487 25.96 10.67 6.37
CA PHE A 487 25.64 11.70 5.38
C PHE A 487 25.43 13.08 6.01
N SER A 488 25.05 13.16 7.30
CA SER A 488 24.92 14.44 8.00
C SER A 488 26.21 15.25 8.03
N TYR A 489 27.37 14.58 8.05
CA TYR A 489 28.68 15.23 8.02
C TYR A 489 28.96 15.86 6.65
N LEU A 490 28.57 15.16 5.58
CA LEU A 490 28.81 15.57 4.19
C LEU A 490 27.92 16.72 3.75
N LYS A 491 26.72 16.88 4.34
CA LYS A 491 25.68 17.82 3.88
C LYS A 491 26.17 19.24 3.64
N HIS A 492 27.14 19.71 4.42
CA HIS A 492 27.61 21.08 4.36
C HIS A 492 28.85 21.27 3.47
N SER A 493 29.51 20.18 3.09
CA SER A 493 30.69 20.16 2.21
C SER A 493 30.37 19.59 0.83
N LEU A 494 29.10 19.35 0.49
CA LEU A 494 28.70 18.75 -0.79
C LEU A 494 29.21 19.52 -2.00
N GLU A 495 29.24 20.86 -1.95
CA GLU A 495 29.72 21.70 -3.06
C GLU A 495 31.21 21.53 -3.31
N ILE A 496 31.98 21.26 -2.25
CA ILE A 496 33.42 21.01 -2.33
C ILE A 496 33.67 19.56 -2.79
N ILE A 497 32.86 18.61 -2.32
CA ILE A 497 33.03 17.17 -2.59
C ILE A 497 32.60 16.81 -4.01
N ALA A 498 31.55 17.44 -4.53
CA ALA A 498 30.92 17.04 -5.79
C ALA A 498 31.86 17.05 -7.01
N PRO A 499 32.74 18.05 -7.22
CA PRO A 499 33.71 18.02 -8.32
C PRO A 499 34.65 16.82 -8.26
N TYR A 500 35.20 16.49 -7.09
CA TYR A 500 36.12 15.36 -6.95
C TYR A 500 35.42 14.02 -7.17
N LEU A 501 34.21 13.84 -6.61
CA LEU A 501 33.42 12.64 -6.85
C LEU A 501 33.02 12.51 -8.33
N ALA A 502 32.73 13.62 -9.02
CA ALA A 502 32.44 13.59 -10.45
C ALA A 502 33.67 13.14 -11.26
N THR A 503 34.86 13.66 -10.96
CA THR A 503 36.10 13.23 -11.60
C THR A 503 36.36 11.74 -11.39
N SER A 504 36.24 11.25 -10.16
CA SER A 504 36.40 9.83 -9.85
C SER A 504 35.35 8.98 -10.58
N PHE A 505 34.08 9.40 -10.56
CA PHE A 505 33.00 8.69 -11.25
C PHE A 505 33.23 8.59 -12.76
N ASN A 506 33.68 9.68 -13.39
CA ASN A 506 33.98 9.71 -14.82
C ASN A 506 35.15 8.80 -15.18
N ALA A 507 36.14 8.66 -14.31
CA ALA A 507 37.23 7.71 -14.52
C ALA A 507 36.74 6.24 -14.52
N PHE A 508 35.70 5.90 -13.76
CA PHE A 508 35.10 4.55 -13.77
C PHE A 508 34.32 4.29 -15.05
N ILE A 509 33.62 5.32 -15.54
CA ILE A 509 32.92 5.27 -16.83
C ILE A 509 33.92 5.05 -17.96
N VAL A 510 34.97 5.86 -18.02
CA VAL A 510 35.99 5.76 -19.08
C VAL A 510 36.74 4.44 -19.03
N SER A 511 37.07 3.93 -17.83
CA SER A 511 37.75 2.64 -17.68
C SER A 511 36.82 1.43 -17.80
N ASN A 512 35.50 1.63 -17.90
CA ASN A 512 34.48 0.58 -17.85
C ASN A 512 34.63 -0.38 -16.65
N SER A 513 35.12 0.14 -15.52
CA SER A 513 35.37 -0.64 -14.31
C SER A 513 34.93 0.12 -13.08
N TYR A 514 34.04 -0.51 -12.29
CA TYR A 514 33.59 0.01 -11.01
C TYR A 514 34.72 -0.15 -9.96
N PRO A 515 34.87 0.79 -9.00
CA PRO A 515 35.93 0.71 -8.00
C PRO A 515 36.01 -0.64 -7.30
N THR A 516 37.19 -1.23 -7.30
CA THR A 516 37.52 -2.47 -6.58
C THR A 516 37.76 -2.25 -5.10
N SER A 517 37.96 -0.99 -4.66
CA SER A 517 38.15 -0.68 -3.25
C SER A 517 37.01 -1.27 -2.42
N MET A 518 37.39 -2.11 -1.45
CA MET A 518 36.45 -2.93 -0.67
C MET A 518 35.34 -2.11 -0.01
N SER A 519 35.56 -0.82 0.23
CA SER A 519 34.60 0.08 0.86
C SER A 519 33.31 0.24 0.05
N TRP A 520 33.37 0.31 -1.29
CA TRP A 520 32.18 0.61 -2.14
C TRP A 520 31.38 -0.64 -2.56
N LYS A 521 32.00 -1.82 -2.52
CA LYS A 521 31.36 -3.10 -2.82
C LYS A 521 30.81 -3.82 -1.56
N ARG A 522 31.02 -3.25 -0.38
CA ARG A 522 30.46 -3.73 0.90
C ARG A 522 29.11 -3.10 1.20
N SER A 523 28.20 -3.87 1.77
CA SER A 523 26.92 -3.38 2.28
C SER A 523 26.63 -3.91 3.69
N THR A 524 25.96 -3.09 4.50
CA THR A 524 25.48 -3.53 5.82
C THR A 524 24.00 -3.83 5.73
N ILE A 525 23.62 -5.02 6.17
CA ILE A 525 22.26 -5.51 6.15
C ILE A 525 21.58 -5.13 7.46
N VAL A 526 20.49 -4.39 7.35
CA VAL A 526 19.56 -4.14 8.45
C VAL A 526 18.33 -5.01 8.23
N PRO A 527 18.17 -6.11 8.99
CA PRO A 527 17.04 -7.01 8.79
C PRO A 527 15.76 -6.36 9.30
N LEU A 528 14.66 -6.51 8.56
CA LEU A 528 13.33 -5.99 8.91
C LEU A 528 12.30 -7.12 9.00
N SER A 529 11.50 -7.16 10.06
CA SER A 529 10.44 -8.17 10.20
C SER A 529 9.29 -7.90 9.23
N LYS A 530 8.86 -8.90 8.43
CA LYS A 530 7.65 -8.81 7.59
C LYS A 530 6.37 -8.80 8.43
N VAL A 531 6.42 -9.46 9.59
CA VAL A 531 5.33 -9.59 10.57
C VAL A 531 5.76 -9.04 11.94
N ALA A 532 4.84 -8.90 12.89
CA ALA A 532 5.17 -8.34 14.21
C ALA A 532 6.08 -9.25 15.05
N ARG A 533 5.92 -10.58 14.90
CA ARG A 533 6.72 -11.61 15.55
C ARG A 533 7.07 -12.68 14.53
N PRO A 534 8.25 -12.59 13.89
CA PRO A 534 8.66 -13.59 12.91
C PRO A 534 8.93 -14.93 13.62
N ALA A 535 8.29 -15.99 13.15
CA ALA A 535 8.51 -17.36 13.63
C ALA A 535 9.66 -18.06 12.90
N SER A 536 10.04 -17.56 11.72
CA SER A 536 11.17 -18.04 10.93
C SER A 536 11.90 -16.90 10.23
N SER A 537 13.17 -17.13 9.89
CA SER A 537 14.03 -16.17 9.20
C SER A 537 13.50 -15.76 7.82
N SER A 538 12.71 -16.62 7.14
CA SER A 538 12.06 -16.32 5.86
C SER A 538 11.01 -15.20 5.96
N GLN A 539 10.49 -14.95 7.17
CA GLN A 539 9.58 -13.85 7.49
C GLN A 539 10.31 -12.53 7.74
N THR A 540 11.57 -12.42 7.34
CA THR A 540 12.37 -11.19 7.39
C THR A 540 12.64 -10.65 5.99
N ARG A 541 12.96 -9.36 5.90
CA ARG A 541 13.40 -8.66 4.69
C ARG A 541 14.83 -8.17 4.88
N LEU A 542 15.57 -8.26 3.79
CA LEU A 542 16.89 -7.69 3.63
C LEU A 542 16.77 -6.20 3.29
N VAL A 543 17.54 -5.35 3.95
CA VAL A 543 17.75 -3.97 3.48
C VAL A 543 19.24 -3.69 3.53
N ALA A 544 19.83 -3.52 2.35
CA ALA A 544 21.23 -3.22 2.18
C ALA A 544 21.46 -1.72 2.28
N ASN A 545 22.25 -1.30 3.26
CA ASN A 545 22.80 0.05 3.33
C ASN A 545 24.14 0.07 2.59
N LEU A 546 24.17 0.79 1.48
CA LEU A 546 25.39 1.06 0.71
C LEU A 546 26.08 2.33 1.22
N PRO A 547 27.40 2.48 0.95
CA PRO A 547 28.13 3.70 1.21
C PRO A 547 27.46 4.91 0.59
N HIS A 548 27.40 6.02 1.32
CA HIS A 548 26.65 7.19 0.86
C HIS A 548 27.18 7.76 -0.47
N MET A 549 28.48 7.69 -0.72
CA MET A 549 29.05 8.15 -1.97
C MET A 549 28.76 7.22 -3.14
N ALA A 550 28.83 5.90 -2.90
CA ALA A 550 28.41 4.89 -3.88
C ALA A 550 26.93 5.09 -4.27
N ARG A 551 26.08 5.47 -3.30
CA ARG A 551 24.66 5.78 -3.56
C ARG A 551 24.45 6.98 -4.49
N ALA A 552 25.34 7.99 -4.46
CA ALA A 552 25.26 9.11 -5.40
C ALA A 552 25.49 8.65 -6.84
N CYS A 553 26.50 7.78 -7.02
CA CYS A 553 26.84 7.16 -8.30
C CYS A 553 25.71 6.26 -8.81
N ASP A 554 25.14 5.44 -7.93
CA ASP A 554 23.95 4.60 -8.19
C ASP A 554 22.77 5.42 -8.75
N ILE A 555 22.51 6.62 -8.19
CA ILE A 555 21.45 7.51 -8.67
C ILE A 555 21.73 7.98 -10.10
N LEU A 556 22.98 8.34 -10.41
CA LEU A 556 23.39 8.78 -11.74
C LEU A 556 23.29 7.64 -12.77
N PHE A 557 23.73 6.43 -12.41
CA PHE A 557 23.51 5.24 -13.25
C PHE A 557 22.03 5.00 -13.53
N THR A 558 21.20 5.07 -12.48
CA THR A 558 19.74 4.91 -12.62
C THR A 558 19.16 5.95 -13.58
N GLN A 559 19.56 7.22 -13.45
CA GLN A 559 19.08 8.29 -14.31
C GLN A 559 19.43 8.06 -15.79
N GLN A 560 20.68 7.70 -16.09
CA GLN A 560 21.10 7.43 -17.46
C GLN A 560 20.38 6.21 -18.04
N ILE A 561 20.34 5.10 -17.30
CA ILE A 561 19.66 3.85 -17.73
C ILE A 561 18.17 4.10 -17.96
N SER A 562 17.47 4.71 -16.98
CA SER A 562 16.04 4.99 -17.10
C SER A 562 15.73 5.96 -18.24
N SER A 563 16.56 7.00 -18.43
CA SER A 563 16.37 7.95 -19.54
C SER A 563 16.48 7.26 -20.90
N TYR A 564 17.45 6.37 -21.08
CA TYR A 564 17.60 5.60 -22.31
C TYR A 564 16.42 4.67 -22.56
N LEU A 565 16.03 3.86 -21.56
CA LEU A 565 14.96 2.88 -21.72
C LEU A 565 13.59 3.54 -21.97
N GLU A 566 13.29 4.63 -21.28
CA GLU A 566 12.01 5.35 -21.44
C GLU A 566 11.96 6.20 -22.71
N SER A 567 13.04 6.90 -23.09
CA SER A 567 13.04 7.75 -24.30
C SER A 567 12.86 6.96 -25.60
N ARG A 568 13.04 5.64 -25.54
CA ARG A 568 12.95 4.72 -26.67
C ARG A 568 11.82 3.70 -26.55
N ASP A 569 11.00 3.84 -25.50
CA ASP A 569 9.89 2.94 -25.21
C ASP A 569 10.30 1.45 -25.23
N LEU A 570 11.47 1.15 -24.64
CA LEU A 570 12.03 -0.21 -24.62
C LEU A 570 11.40 -1.11 -23.56
N PHE A 571 10.53 -0.56 -22.71
CA PHE A 571 9.74 -1.34 -21.77
C PHE A 571 8.38 -1.68 -22.36
N SER A 572 7.89 -2.86 -22.05
CA SER A 572 6.52 -3.25 -22.37
C SER A 572 5.52 -2.20 -21.85
N PRO A 573 4.52 -1.79 -22.66
CA PRO A 573 3.43 -0.92 -22.20
C PRO A 573 2.62 -1.53 -21.04
N ARG A 574 2.74 -2.84 -20.81
CA ARG A 574 2.08 -3.56 -19.71
C ARG A 574 2.85 -3.45 -18.38
N GLN A 575 4.10 -3.01 -18.43
CA GLN A 575 4.92 -2.79 -17.24
C GLN A 575 4.57 -1.46 -16.58
N SER A 576 4.13 -1.51 -15.33
CA SER A 576 3.88 -0.31 -14.49
C SER A 576 4.84 -0.18 -13.30
N GLY A 577 5.58 -1.24 -12.97
CA GLY A 577 6.48 -1.27 -11.81
C GLY A 577 7.73 -0.42 -12.06
N PHE A 578 8.09 0.42 -11.09
CA PHE A 578 9.35 1.19 -11.07
C PHE A 578 9.58 2.13 -12.28
N ARG A 579 8.51 2.46 -13.03
CA ARG A 579 8.58 3.38 -14.17
C ARG A 579 8.12 4.80 -13.79
N PRO A 580 8.82 5.86 -14.25
CA PRO A 580 8.35 7.23 -14.09
C PRO A 580 6.96 7.43 -14.71
N GLY A 581 6.04 8.09 -14.00
CA GLY A 581 4.68 8.35 -14.49
C GLY A 581 3.68 7.19 -14.32
N TYR A 582 4.14 6.01 -13.91
CA TYR A 582 3.30 4.84 -13.63
C TYR A 582 3.13 4.61 -12.13
N SER A 583 2.07 3.87 -11.75
CA SER A 583 1.82 3.49 -10.35
C SER A 583 1.02 2.19 -10.26
N THR A 584 0.74 1.74 -9.04
CA THR A 584 -0.19 0.61 -8.84
C THR A 584 -1.59 0.92 -9.37
N GLN A 585 -1.96 2.20 -9.49
CA GLN A 585 -3.23 2.61 -10.06
C GLN A 585 -3.26 2.41 -11.58
N SER A 586 -2.18 2.74 -12.30
CA SER A 586 -2.12 2.51 -13.76
C SER A 586 -2.24 1.03 -14.09
N ALA A 587 -1.57 0.16 -13.33
CA ALA A 587 -1.71 -1.30 -13.47
C ALA A 587 -3.16 -1.77 -13.24
N LEU A 588 -3.81 -1.29 -12.18
CA LEU A 588 -5.19 -1.67 -11.87
C LEU A 588 -6.18 -1.18 -12.94
N ILE A 589 -6.00 0.04 -13.46
CA ILE A 589 -6.80 0.56 -14.58
C ILE A 589 -6.69 -0.37 -15.77
N ARG A 590 -5.47 -0.76 -16.14
CA ARG A 590 -5.25 -1.62 -17.30
C ARG A 590 -5.94 -2.98 -17.14
N ILE A 591 -5.70 -3.66 -16.02
CA ILE A 591 -6.30 -4.97 -15.72
C ILE A 591 -7.83 -4.88 -15.76
N THR A 592 -8.42 -3.87 -15.11
CA THR A 592 -9.89 -3.71 -15.08
C THR A 592 -10.48 -3.40 -16.45
N GLU A 593 -9.77 -2.65 -17.30
CA GLU A 593 -10.18 -2.39 -18.68
C GLU A 593 -10.08 -3.65 -19.56
N ASP A 594 -9.01 -4.44 -19.44
CA ASP A 594 -8.86 -5.69 -20.17
C ASP A 594 -9.95 -6.70 -19.77
N MET A 595 -10.27 -6.81 -18.48
CA MET A 595 -11.42 -7.59 -17.99
C MET A 595 -12.73 -7.08 -18.57
N ARG A 596 -12.95 -5.75 -18.60
CA ARG A 596 -14.17 -5.15 -19.16
C ARG A 596 -14.36 -5.51 -20.63
N ARG A 597 -13.29 -5.39 -21.44
CA ARG A 597 -13.31 -5.71 -22.87
C ARG A 597 -13.57 -7.19 -23.13
N ALA A 598 -12.87 -8.08 -22.43
CA ALA A 598 -13.09 -9.52 -22.56
C ALA A 598 -14.55 -9.90 -22.27
N ILE A 599 -15.12 -9.28 -21.24
CA ILE A 599 -16.51 -9.49 -20.85
C ILE A 599 -17.49 -8.91 -21.90
N GLU A 600 -17.14 -7.82 -22.61
CA GLU A 600 -17.94 -7.28 -23.72
C GLU A 600 -17.93 -8.18 -24.94
N ASP A 601 -16.80 -8.81 -25.21
CA ASP A 601 -16.65 -9.83 -26.25
C ASP A 601 -17.23 -11.20 -25.85
N GLU A 602 -17.98 -11.28 -24.74
CA GLU A 602 -18.56 -12.51 -24.18
C GLU A 602 -17.52 -13.62 -23.90
N LYS A 603 -16.26 -13.24 -23.64
CA LYS A 603 -15.17 -14.16 -23.31
C LYS A 603 -15.16 -14.53 -21.83
N VAL A 604 -14.63 -15.70 -21.52
CA VAL A 604 -14.30 -16.11 -20.15
C VAL A 604 -12.99 -15.42 -19.73
N THR A 605 -13.01 -14.75 -18.58
CA THR A 605 -11.86 -14.05 -18.03
C THR A 605 -11.28 -14.83 -16.85
N VAL A 606 -9.98 -15.13 -16.89
CA VAL A 606 -9.23 -15.77 -15.80
C VAL A 606 -8.12 -14.83 -15.34
N LEU A 607 -8.06 -14.53 -14.04
CA LEU A 607 -6.98 -13.75 -13.45
C LEU A 607 -5.95 -14.69 -12.79
N VAL A 608 -4.75 -14.75 -13.37
CA VAL A 608 -3.61 -15.46 -12.80
C VAL A 608 -2.71 -14.47 -12.07
N ARG A 609 -2.39 -14.74 -10.80
CA ARG A 609 -1.52 -13.90 -9.97
C ARG A 609 -0.21 -14.63 -9.73
N LEU A 610 0.88 -14.08 -10.23
CA LEU A 610 2.23 -14.62 -10.07
C LEU A 610 3.04 -13.71 -9.13
N ASP A 611 3.84 -14.31 -8.25
CA ASP A 611 4.75 -13.59 -7.36
C ASP A 611 6.14 -14.24 -7.37
N PHE A 612 7.19 -13.42 -7.40
CA PHE A 612 8.57 -13.89 -7.43
C PHE A 612 9.11 -14.05 -6.00
N LYS A 613 9.60 -15.24 -5.67
CA LYS A 613 10.29 -15.48 -4.40
C LYS A 613 11.64 -14.76 -4.40
N CYS A 614 11.87 -13.87 -3.44
CA CYS A 614 13.15 -13.17 -3.24
C CYS A 614 13.72 -12.52 -4.51
N ALA A 615 12.87 -11.78 -5.24
CA ALA A 615 13.13 -11.33 -6.61
C ALA A 615 14.46 -10.58 -6.83
N PHE A 616 14.83 -9.64 -5.95
CA PHE A 616 16.07 -8.86 -6.09
C PHE A 616 17.32 -9.64 -5.68
N ASP A 617 17.17 -10.56 -4.73
CA ASP A 617 18.26 -11.31 -4.10
C ASP A 617 18.74 -12.48 -4.97
N THR A 618 17.91 -12.94 -5.90
CA THR A 618 18.12 -14.16 -6.72
C THR A 618 18.44 -13.88 -8.18
N ILE A 619 18.74 -12.63 -8.55
CA ILE A 619 19.00 -12.26 -9.95
C ILE A 619 20.30 -12.90 -10.43
N ASN A 620 20.22 -13.66 -11.52
CA ASN A 620 21.39 -14.19 -12.21
C ASN A 620 22.07 -13.09 -13.03
N HIS A 621 23.35 -12.81 -12.75
CA HIS A 621 24.07 -11.70 -13.39
C HIS A 621 24.31 -11.94 -14.88
N ALA A 622 24.65 -13.16 -15.30
CA ALA A 622 24.87 -13.48 -16.71
C ALA A 622 23.59 -13.28 -17.54
N THR A 623 22.45 -13.76 -17.02
CA THR A 623 21.13 -13.57 -17.66
C THR A 623 20.78 -12.09 -17.76
N LEU A 624 20.99 -11.31 -16.69
CA LEU A 624 20.77 -9.86 -16.70
C LEU A 624 21.62 -9.15 -17.75
N LEU A 625 22.91 -9.45 -17.82
CA LEU A 625 23.81 -8.85 -18.80
C LEU A 625 23.44 -9.24 -20.23
N GLY A 626 23.01 -10.49 -20.46
CA GLY A 626 22.44 -10.93 -21.74
C GLY A 626 21.18 -10.14 -22.12
N ARG A 627 20.25 -9.91 -21.17
CA ARG A 627 19.07 -9.06 -21.40
C ARG A 627 19.46 -7.63 -21.77
N LEU A 628 20.44 -7.05 -21.10
CA LEU A 628 20.91 -5.70 -21.40
C LEU A 628 21.60 -5.62 -22.77
N ARG A 629 22.29 -6.69 -23.19
CA ARG A 629 22.86 -6.79 -24.53
C ARG A 629 21.77 -6.72 -25.61
N GLU A 630 20.66 -7.43 -25.41
CA GLU A 630 19.48 -7.36 -26.31
C GLU A 630 18.83 -5.97 -26.33
N LEU A 631 18.91 -5.23 -25.23
CA LEU A 631 18.48 -3.82 -25.13
C LEU A 631 19.53 -2.82 -25.68
N ASN A 632 20.52 -3.28 -26.44
CA ASN A 632 21.59 -2.51 -27.07
C ASN A 632 22.51 -1.74 -26.12
N PHE A 633 22.81 -2.31 -24.96
CA PHE A 633 23.90 -1.82 -24.13
C PHE A 633 25.24 -2.12 -24.81
N THR A 634 26.14 -1.13 -24.83
CA THR A 634 27.47 -1.30 -25.41
C THR A 634 28.33 -2.24 -24.57
N THR A 635 29.38 -2.78 -25.18
CA THR A 635 30.40 -3.59 -24.49
C THR A 635 30.97 -2.87 -23.27
N GLY A 636 31.22 -1.55 -23.36
CA GLY A 636 31.70 -0.75 -22.25
C GLY A 636 30.69 -0.71 -21.09
N ALA A 637 29.42 -0.43 -21.39
CA ALA A 637 28.35 -0.42 -20.39
C ALA A 637 28.17 -1.79 -19.70
N LEU A 638 28.25 -2.88 -20.48
CA LEU A 638 28.14 -4.25 -19.93
C LEU A 638 29.34 -4.61 -19.04
N ARG A 639 30.56 -4.23 -19.41
CA ARG A 639 31.76 -4.40 -18.56
C ARG A 639 31.65 -3.62 -17.26
N LEU A 640 31.19 -2.37 -17.31
CA LEU A 640 30.99 -1.55 -16.13
C LEU A 640 29.93 -2.15 -15.19
N LEU A 641 28.81 -2.63 -15.73
CA LEU A 641 27.75 -3.27 -14.95
C LEU A 641 28.17 -4.63 -14.39
N HIS A 642 28.93 -5.43 -15.13
CA HIS A 642 29.53 -6.66 -14.62
C HIS A 642 30.46 -6.36 -13.43
N SER A 643 31.34 -5.36 -13.58
CA SER A 643 32.23 -4.91 -12.50
C SER A 643 31.44 -4.35 -11.29
N TYR A 644 30.32 -3.67 -11.51
CA TYR A 644 29.43 -3.19 -10.45
C TYR A 644 28.75 -4.32 -9.65
N LEU A 645 28.36 -5.40 -10.33
CA LEU A 645 27.67 -6.54 -9.73
C LEU A 645 28.63 -7.51 -9.02
N SER A 646 29.84 -7.68 -9.56
CA SER A 646 30.83 -8.66 -9.10
C SER A 646 31.61 -8.21 -7.87
N GLY A 647 32.02 -9.17 -7.03
CA GLY A 647 32.89 -8.94 -5.87
C GLY A 647 32.21 -8.15 -4.74
N ARG A 648 30.89 -8.27 -4.62
CA ARG A 648 30.11 -7.62 -3.56
C ARG A 648 30.05 -8.50 -2.33
N SER A 649 30.01 -7.86 -1.17
CA SER A 649 29.87 -8.56 0.11
C SER A 649 28.92 -7.85 1.05
N GLN A 650 28.35 -8.59 1.98
CA GLN A 650 27.36 -8.10 2.93
C GLN A 650 27.60 -8.62 4.34
N ALA A 651 27.26 -7.82 5.34
CA ALA A 651 27.31 -8.21 6.75
C ALA A 651 26.03 -7.78 7.47
N VAL A 652 25.47 -8.64 8.32
CA VAL A 652 24.32 -8.29 9.16
C VAL A 652 24.81 -7.49 10.35
N VAL A 653 24.20 -6.33 10.61
CA VAL A 653 24.58 -5.45 11.71
C VAL A 653 23.52 -5.48 12.81
N ASP A 654 23.96 -5.74 14.04
CA ASP A 654 23.10 -5.72 15.22
C ASP A 654 22.71 -4.29 15.62
N THR A 655 21.66 -4.16 16.44
CA THR A 655 21.17 -2.93 17.06
C THR A 655 22.20 -2.20 17.92
N ASP A 656 23.20 -2.92 18.44
CA ASP A 656 24.34 -2.38 19.19
C ASP A 656 25.51 -1.97 18.28
N GLY A 657 25.40 -2.23 16.99
CA GLY A 657 26.34 -1.78 15.96
C GLY A 657 27.48 -2.76 15.66
N VAL A 658 27.51 -3.93 16.29
CA VAL A 658 28.43 -5.02 15.99
C VAL A 658 27.91 -5.78 14.77
N GLY A 659 28.76 -5.90 13.74
CA GLY A 659 28.44 -6.63 12.51
C GLY A 659 28.94 -8.07 12.55
N THR A 660 28.29 -8.94 11.77
CA THR A 660 28.89 -10.24 11.39
C THR A 660 30.08 -10.01 10.46
N GLU A 661 30.82 -11.08 10.16
CA GLU A 661 31.76 -11.07 9.05
C GLU A 661 31.05 -10.75 7.72
N PHE A 662 31.82 -10.17 6.80
CA PHE A 662 31.36 -9.90 5.44
C PHE A 662 31.38 -11.20 4.63
N VAL A 663 30.23 -11.54 4.07
CA VAL A 663 30.05 -12.73 3.22
C VAL A 663 29.87 -12.28 1.78
N GLU A 664 30.53 -12.95 0.84
CA GLU A 664 30.41 -12.68 -0.59
C GLU A 664 28.99 -12.96 -1.11
N CYS A 665 28.55 -12.15 -2.06
CA CYS A 665 27.30 -12.28 -2.77
C CYS A 665 27.59 -12.63 -4.23
N THR A 666 27.14 -13.80 -4.67
CA THR A 666 27.37 -14.31 -6.04
C THR A 666 26.17 -14.10 -6.95
N SER A 667 24.99 -13.81 -6.40
CA SER A 667 23.79 -13.44 -7.14
C SER A 667 23.04 -12.28 -6.51
N GLY A 668 22.08 -11.73 -7.26
CA GLY A 668 21.20 -10.67 -6.80
C GLY A 668 21.78 -9.26 -6.93
N MET A 669 21.02 -8.29 -6.44
CA MET A 669 21.42 -6.89 -6.35
C MET A 669 21.13 -6.35 -4.94
N PRO A 670 21.94 -5.44 -4.39
CA PRO A 670 21.70 -4.91 -3.05
C PRO A 670 20.32 -4.24 -2.94
N GLN A 671 19.48 -4.76 -2.04
CA GLN A 671 18.13 -4.25 -1.77
C GLN A 671 18.18 -2.89 -1.04
N GLY A 672 18.39 -1.83 -1.81
CA GLY A 672 18.67 -0.47 -1.33
C GLY A 672 19.50 0.36 -2.31
N SER A 673 20.09 -0.28 -3.32
CA SER A 673 20.70 0.38 -4.47
C SER A 673 19.64 0.97 -5.40
N SER A 674 19.93 2.14 -5.97
CA SER A 674 19.01 2.82 -6.90
C SER A 674 18.88 2.11 -8.26
N PRO A 675 19.92 1.46 -8.81
CA PRO A 675 19.82 0.74 -10.08
C PRO A 675 18.98 -0.55 -10.00
N ALA A 676 18.90 -1.19 -8.83
CA ALA A 676 18.26 -2.51 -8.72
C ALA A 676 16.81 -2.56 -9.27
N PRO A 677 15.91 -1.60 -8.95
CA PRO A 677 14.56 -1.59 -9.52
C PRO A 677 14.53 -1.49 -11.05
N VAL A 678 15.29 -0.58 -11.67
CA VAL A 678 15.26 -0.40 -13.13
C VAL A 678 15.88 -1.59 -13.87
N LEU A 679 16.97 -2.15 -13.33
CA LEU A 679 17.61 -3.34 -13.88
C LEU A 679 16.72 -4.57 -13.72
N PHE A 680 15.98 -4.69 -12.62
CA PHE A 680 14.99 -5.76 -12.45
C PHE A 680 13.83 -5.63 -13.43
N THR A 681 13.32 -4.42 -13.67
CA THR A 681 12.31 -4.17 -14.70
C THR A 681 12.79 -4.64 -16.07
N ALA A 682 14.03 -4.29 -16.45
CA ALA A 682 14.64 -4.75 -17.70
C ALA A 682 14.84 -6.29 -17.74
N TYR A 683 15.16 -6.90 -16.59
CA TYR A 683 15.33 -8.34 -16.46
C TYR A 683 14.04 -9.13 -16.76
N ILE A 684 12.90 -8.65 -16.24
CA ILE A 684 11.60 -9.34 -16.38
C ILE A 684 10.78 -8.88 -17.59
N ASP A 685 11.25 -7.89 -18.35
CA ASP A 685 10.42 -7.24 -19.37
C ASP A 685 9.90 -8.22 -20.43
N THR A 686 10.70 -9.20 -20.84
CA THR A 686 10.25 -10.24 -21.79
C THR A 686 9.17 -11.13 -21.25
N VAL A 687 9.21 -11.46 -19.95
CA VAL A 687 8.13 -12.20 -19.29
C VAL A 687 6.86 -11.36 -19.31
N VAL A 688 6.96 -10.05 -19.04
CA VAL A 688 5.82 -9.12 -19.07
C VAL A 688 5.31 -8.88 -20.50
N ALA A 689 6.16 -8.96 -21.52
CA ALA A 689 5.78 -8.82 -22.91
C ALA A 689 5.09 -10.09 -23.45
N ALA A 690 5.52 -11.27 -22.99
CA ALA A 690 4.93 -12.56 -23.37
C ALA A 690 3.56 -12.82 -22.73
N LEU A 691 3.30 -12.24 -21.55
CA LEU A 691 2.02 -12.28 -20.84
C LEU A 691 1.08 -11.19 -21.36
#